data_AF-A0A0J8RGM0-F1
#
_entry.id   AF-A0A0J8RGM0-F1
#
_cell.length_a   1.000
_cell.length_b   1.000
_cell.length_c   1.000
_cell.angle_alpha   90.00
_cell.angle_beta   90.00
_cell.angle_gamma   90.00
#
_symmetry.space_group_name_H-M   'P 1'
#
loop_
_entity.id
_entity.type
_entity.pdbx_description
1 polymer ?
#
loop_
_entity_poly.entity_id
_entity_poly.type
_entity_poly.pdbx_seq_one_letter_code
_entity_poly.pdbx_strand_id
1 'polypeptide(L)'
;MGVPKFFRWLSERYPAISQLIAENRIPEFDCLYLDMNGIIHNCTHKDSDSPTFRMTEDKMFIAIFNYIEHLFGKIKPKKLFFMAIDGVAPRAKMNQQRARRFRTALDAEIAKEKAIREGIEMPKEDPFDSNCITPGTEFMAKLTKQLKYFINKKVSEDAEWQGVEVILSGHEVPGEGEHKIMEYIRQAKAQPDYDPNVRHCLYGLDADLIMLGLLSHDPHFCLLREEVTFGRQNQKKVKELEHQNFYLLHLCIVREYLELEFQELEQEGALQFEFDMERVIDDFILMAFFVGNDFLPNLPNLHINEGALAWMFKVYKEVLPKLDGYINERGRINLNRLGVLLDSLGDVEFRFFEAEYSDSRWLKSKLSRGEEKPEILDDPKALTISPAQKHILSKVKKYISHRPVNDDGYPVPLDLLPSLPARDRKFVEQLADDLRISWSSVSNEHGDRFLRLQLPSKQQLANGDSASEDEDEEAQIAVLRVLKKYENAKVKETTAEEAQQIAEKKYEQKFQEWKNKYYEGKFGWGTDNDEEMRKLTENYVQGLQWVLYYYYRGVASWPWFYRYHYSPMISDVKRGLGADMDFKLGQPFFPFQQLMGVLPDRSKKIVPQAYHELMISPDSPIIDFYPRDFELDMNGKKMEWEAVVKIPFINEDRLLKAMASKEHLLTPEEKARNNFGVTLKFTHSPDIEFTYPSSFVGVFPDIPRCHCIENVYELPTMEGLEPYVGLMDGVKLGTEALAGFPSLKTLPHTAQLGFHGVTVFQQESRNESMVVTLTEPESRSRVETAKSKIGKRVHIGYPFLHEALVVRVSDELFDYVQVDGEEHIVQIPHSPGQIDQWKKKSDRIESSYSKRLGMIIGEVESIVHVHVLKGLVKTELGATVKEFAEIPGIETDYASQLIVDEVISQDDRFIEREAVPIEEEFPEGTRAFFLGEYNYGAPVHITGHDDGKLQGLVSTTKGAKEPEFGKEQVDIAESHSPYTPSFAVSRNLQLNPLTVAKITSSFSVMCEGKRINLGLNLKFEAKKLKVLGYSRRGQNGWEFSEKAIGLLREYMIKFPEFIAGIQRKPQGDLFEPTDFYPPEVAATKIKEIQSWLKSIEAKNFERVPLEAEQLDSDVVGAIEEAADKWFRNKPSPIPQKIRGVPRNAVLKPADAEHRLGNQRFALGDRVIYAQDSGKVPIATKGTVVGLTRTSRTVLLDVISTFFMSGTTLSGRARHSGAKRSLHRLY
;
A
#
# COMPACT_ATOMS: atom_id res chain seq x y z
N MET A 1 8.77 -0.78 4.14
CA MET A 1 10.06 -1.53 4.19
C MET A 1 9.88 -2.84 3.43
N GLY A 2 10.86 -3.74 3.46
CA GLY A 2 10.78 -5.02 2.79
C GLY A 2 11.01 -4.93 1.28
N VAL A 3 10.11 -5.50 0.50
CA VAL A 3 10.18 -5.49 -0.98
C VAL A 3 9.46 -4.26 -1.58
N PRO A 4 10.18 -3.27 -2.17
CA PRO A 4 9.54 -2.04 -2.64
C PRO A 4 8.49 -2.28 -3.72
N LYS A 5 7.30 -1.69 -3.56
CA LYS A 5 6.16 -1.77 -4.49
C LYS A 5 5.57 -3.17 -4.71
N PHE A 6 5.98 -4.16 -3.90
CA PHE A 6 5.49 -5.53 -4.01
C PHE A 6 3.97 -5.63 -3.84
N PHE A 7 3.38 -4.98 -2.81
CA PHE A 7 1.92 -4.97 -2.62
C PHE A 7 1.17 -4.44 -3.85
N ARG A 8 1.68 -3.38 -4.48
CA ARG A 8 1.06 -2.81 -5.69
C ARG A 8 1.13 -3.80 -6.86
N TRP A 9 2.30 -4.39 -7.09
CA TRP A 9 2.49 -5.37 -8.14
C TRP A 9 1.59 -6.60 -7.93
N LEU A 10 1.54 -7.12 -6.70
CA LEU A 10 0.72 -8.27 -6.34
C LEU A 10 -0.76 -7.97 -6.55
N SER A 11 -1.23 -6.80 -6.13
CA SER A 11 -2.62 -6.38 -6.28
C SER A 11 -3.00 -6.15 -7.75
N GLU A 12 -2.10 -5.62 -8.59
CA GLU A 12 -2.37 -5.47 -10.03
C GLU A 12 -2.30 -6.80 -10.78
N ARG A 13 -1.45 -7.74 -10.35
CA ARG A 13 -1.36 -9.09 -10.94
C ARG A 13 -2.54 -9.96 -10.53
N TYR A 14 -2.98 -9.85 -9.28
CA TYR A 14 -4.08 -10.60 -8.66
C TYR A 14 -5.13 -9.63 -8.10
N PRO A 15 -6.09 -9.17 -8.91
CA PRO A 15 -6.94 -8.04 -8.57
C PRO A 15 -7.94 -8.27 -7.43
N ALA A 16 -8.34 -9.52 -7.18
CA ALA A 16 -9.37 -9.85 -6.19
C ALA A 16 -8.84 -10.20 -4.79
N ILE A 17 -7.62 -9.78 -4.43
CA ILE A 17 -6.99 -10.15 -3.15
C ILE A 17 -7.34 -9.23 -1.97
N SER A 18 -7.86 -8.03 -2.24
CA SER A 18 -8.11 -6.99 -1.22
C SER A 18 -9.58 -6.61 -1.13
N GLN A 19 -10.12 -6.60 0.09
CA GLN A 19 -11.49 -6.24 0.40
C GLN A 19 -11.52 -4.95 1.23
N LEU A 20 -12.33 -3.97 0.84
CA LEU A 20 -12.55 -2.77 1.65
C LEU A 20 -13.35 -3.13 2.91
N ILE A 21 -12.89 -2.69 4.08
CA ILE A 21 -13.61 -2.91 5.34
C ILE A 21 -14.93 -2.14 5.36
N ALA A 22 -15.99 -2.86 5.70
CA ALA A 22 -17.31 -2.34 5.99
C ALA A 22 -17.89 -3.10 7.19
N GLU A 23 -18.73 -2.44 7.98
CA GLU A 23 -19.40 -3.06 9.13
C GLU A 23 -20.22 -4.27 8.69
N ASN A 24 -20.14 -5.35 9.47
CA ASN A 24 -20.85 -6.62 9.27
C ASN A 24 -20.53 -7.38 7.95
N ARG A 25 -19.40 -7.05 7.29
CA ARG A 25 -18.99 -7.69 6.01
C ARG A 25 -17.62 -8.33 6.00
N ILE A 26 -16.87 -8.18 7.09
CA ILE A 26 -15.58 -8.84 7.22
C ILE A 26 -15.75 -10.17 7.96
N PRO A 27 -14.85 -11.14 7.76
CA PRO A 27 -14.81 -12.35 8.57
C PRO A 27 -14.70 -12.02 10.08
N GLU A 28 -15.10 -12.95 10.92
CA GLU A 28 -14.66 -12.94 12.32
C GLU A 28 -13.19 -13.39 12.42
N PHE A 29 -12.50 -12.94 13.46
CA PHE A 29 -11.11 -13.30 13.71
C PHE A 29 -10.94 -13.81 15.14
N ASP A 30 -10.14 -14.86 15.30
CA ASP A 30 -9.77 -15.39 16.61
C ASP A 30 -8.63 -14.56 17.20
N CYS A 31 -7.67 -14.18 16.36
CA CYS A 31 -6.45 -13.49 16.78
C CYS A 31 -6.26 -12.19 16.00
N LEU A 32 -6.00 -11.10 16.72
CA LEU A 32 -5.54 -9.83 16.15
C LEU A 32 -4.11 -9.54 16.62
N TYR A 33 -3.21 -9.31 15.67
CA TYR A 33 -1.82 -8.96 15.93
C TYR A 33 -1.55 -7.53 15.43
N LEU A 34 -0.93 -6.69 16.25
CA LEU A 34 -0.52 -5.34 15.88
C LEU A 34 1.01 -5.23 15.89
N ASP A 35 1.59 -4.97 14.72
CA ASP A 35 2.89 -4.31 14.66
C ASP A 35 2.71 -2.81 14.97
N MET A 36 3.16 -2.42 16.16
CA MET A 36 2.93 -1.09 16.72
C MET A 36 3.81 -0.01 16.08
N ASN A 37 4.93 -0.37 15.45
CA ASN A 37 5.91 0.61 15.01
C ASN A 37 5.36 1.57 13.96
N GLY A 38 4.56 1.06 13.01
CA GLY A 38 3.83 1.88 12.04
C GLY A 38 2.81 2.82 12.69
N ILE A 39 2.10 2.35 13.73
CA ILE A 39 1.12 3.16 14.48
C ILE A 39 1.82 4.31 15.21
N ILE A 40 2.93 4.02 15.90
CA ILE A 40 3.69 5.04 16.65
C ILE A 40 4.15 6.13 15.69
N HIS A 41 4.74 5.78 14.55
CA HIS A 41 5.16 6.76 13.55
C HIS A 41 4.01 7.61 13.00
N ASN A 42 2.88 7.00 12.62
CA ASN A 42 1.71 7.71 12.11
C ASN A 42 1.08 8.64 13.16
N CYS A 43 1.17 8.29 14.44
CA CYS A 43 0.62 9.08 15.53
C CYS A 43 1.57 10.16 16.06
N THR A 44 2.87 10.13 15.76
CA THR A 44 3.85 11.14 16.21
C THR A 44 4.22 12.17 15.15
N HIS A 45 4.10 11.83 13.86
CA HIS A 45 4.45 12.70 12.73
C HIS A 45 3.22 13.00 11.84
N LYS A 46 3.31 14.03 11.00
CA LYS A 46 2.32 14.28 9.93
C LYS A 46 3.07 14.35 8.61
N ASP A 47 2.52 13.76 7.54
CA ASP A 47 3.08 13.80 6.18
C ASP A 47 3.39 15.22 5.66
N SER A 48 2.77 16.25 6.27
CA SER A 48 3.23 17.62 6.14
C SER A 48 4.39 17.86 7.11
N ASP A 49 5.61 17.50 6.72
CA ASP A 49 6.89 17.82 7.38
C ASP A 49 7.15 19.34 7.37
N SER A 50 6.22 20.12 7.92
CA SER A 50 6.46 21.50 8.22
C SER A 50 7.44 21.54 9.39
N PRO A 51 8.62 22.17 9.26
CA PRO A 51 9.60 22.27 10.33
C PRO A 51 9.05 23.00 11.59
N THR A 52 7.87 23.63 11.46
CA THR A 52 7.13 24.32 12.52
C THR A 52 6.14 23.44 13.29
N PHE A 53 5.88 22.18 12.90
CA PHE A 53 4.91 21.34 13.60
C PHE A 53 5.39 20.96 15.00
N ARG A 54 4.53 21.08 16.01
CA ARG A 54 4.78 20.66 17.40
C ARG A 54 3.60 19.87 17.93
N MET A 55 3.90 18.79 18.63
CA MET A 55 2.93 17.97 19.33
C MET A 55 3.55 17.48 20.62
N THR A 56 2.77 17.54 21.69
CA THR A 56 3.16 17.15 23.03
C THR A 56 2.96 15.64 23.24
N GLU A 57 3.75 15.04 24.14
CA GLU A 57 3.71 13.58 24.39
C GLU A 57 2.32 13.08 24.80
N ASP A 58 1.55 13.86 25.58
CA ASP A 58 0.17 13.53 25.97
C ASP A 58 -0.75 13.35 24.74
N LYS A 59 -0.65 14.25 23.76
CA LYS A 59 -1.42 14.16 22.51
C LYS A 59 -0.98 12.96 21.66
N MET A 60 0.33 12.65 21.64
CA MET A 60 0.86 11.47 20.96
C MET A 60 0.30 10.17 21.57
N PHE A 61 0.35 10.02 22.89
CA PHE A 61 -0.15 8.81 23.57
C PHE A 61 -1.66 8.63 23.39
N ILE A 62 -2.45 9.71 23.50
CA ILE A 62 -3.89 9.65 23.23
C ILE A 62 -4.18 9.25 21.77
N ALA A 63 -3.41 9.77 20.81
CA ALA A 63 -3.56 9.38 19.41
C ALA A 63 -3.26 7.88 19.21
N ILE A 64 -2.20 7.35 19.83
CA ILE A 64 -1.86 5.92 19.79
C ILE A 64 -2.99 5.08 20.39
N PHE A 65 -3.52 5.43 21.57
CA PHE A 65 -4.62 4.69 22.20
C PHE A 65 -5.88 4.67 21.33
N ASN A 66 -6.25 5.81 20.76
CA ASN A 66 -7.40 5.92 19.86
C ASN A 66 -7.23 5.06 18.60
N TYR A 67 -5.99 4.94 18.11
CA TYR A 67 -5.66 4.11 16.96
C TYR A 67 -5.80 2.62 17.29
N ILE A 68 -5.19 2.15 18.40
CA ILE A 68 -5.31 0.77 18.89
C ILE A 68 -6.78 0.39 19.08
N GLU A 69 -7.53 1.24 19.80
CA GLU A 69 -8.95 1.03 20.07
C GLU A 69 -9.80 1.00 18.79
N HIS A 70 -9.42 1.79 17.77
CA HIS A 70 -10.10 1.78 16.49
C HIS A 70 -9.88 0.48 15.72
N LEU A 71 -8.65 -0.03 15.68
CA LEU A 71 -8.35 -1.32 15.05
C LEU A 71 -9.05 -2.47 15.78
N PHE A 72 -8.95 -2.50 17.12
CA PHE A 72 -9.62 -3.50 17.94
C PHE A 72 -11.13 -3.51 17.69
N GLY A 73 -11.78 -2.34 17.73
CA GLY A 73 -13.22 -2.23 17.49
C GLY A 73 -13.68 -2.57 16.07
N LYS A 74 -12.79 -2.51 15.07
CA LYS A 74 -13.07 -2.96 13.70
C LYS A 74 -12.99 -4.47 13.55
N ILE A 75 -11.99 -5.10 14.15
CA ILE A 75 -11.69 -6.53 13.97
C ILE A 75 -12.40 -7.41 14.99
N LYS A 76 -12.56 -6.94 16.23
CA LYS A 76 -13.21 -7.63 17.35
C LYS A 76 -12.69 -9.08 17.54
N PRO A 77 -11.40 -9.26 17.87
CA PRO A 77 -10.81 -10.59 18.05
C PRO A 77 -11.53 -11.38 19.16
N LYS A 78 -11.65 -12.70 19.01
CA LYS A 78 -12.38 -13.56 19.95
C LYS A 78 -11.53 -14.23 21.02
N LYS A 79 -10.26 -14.54 20.71
CA LYS A 79 -9.37 -15.33 21.58
C LYS A 79 -8.16 -14.52 22.02
N LEU A 80 -7.45 -13.88 21.09
CA LEU A 80 -6.16 -13.23 21.33
C LEU A 80 -6.08 -11.82 20.74
N PHE A 81 -5.50 -10.90 21.52
CA PHE A 81 -5.06 -9.60 21.04
C PHE A 81 -3.59 -9.35 21.41
N PHE A 82 -2.70 -9.43 20.42
CA PHE A 82 -1.25 -9.37 20.60
C PHE A 82 -0.69 -8.04 20.05
N MET A 83 -0.08 -7.24 20.92
CA MET A 83 0.61 -6.00 20.54
C MET A 83 2.11 -6.18 20.65
N ALA A 84 2.83 -5.99 19.54
CA ALA A 84 4.27 -6.11 19.47
C ALA A 84 4.92 -4.77 19.12
N ILE A 85 5.93 -4.39 19.89
CA ILE A 85 6.76 -3.20 19.64
C ILE A 85 8.17 -3.68 19.34
N ASP A 86 8.87 -3.04 18.39
CA ASP A 86 10.27 -3.37 18.09
C ASP A 86 11.14 -3.23 19.35
N GLY A 87 11.82 -4.31 19.69
CA GLY A 87 12.92 -4.33 20.62
C GLY A 87 14.26 -4.23 19.92
N VAL A 88 15.31 -4.71 20.60
CA VAL A 88 16.66 -4.77 20.02
C VAL A 88 16.64 -5.73 18.83
N ALA A 89 17.06 -5.25 17.66
CA ALA A 89 17.07 -6.01 16.42
C ALA A 89 18.41 -6.75 16.25
N PRO A 90 18.46 -7.84 15.45
CA PRO A 90 19.72 -8.50 15.12
C PRO A 90 20.65 -7.59 14.32
N ARG A 91 21.96 -7.85 14.40
CA ARG A 91 22.99 -7.01 13.75
C ARG A 91 22.80 -6.92 12.23
N ALA A 92 22.23 -7.95 11.61
CA ALA A 92 21.82 -7.95 10.21
C ALA A 92 20.91 -6.75 9.85
N LYS A 93 19.97 -6.38 10.73
CA LYS A 93 19.06 -5.24 10.52
C LYS A 93 19.65 -3.90 11.00
N MET A 94 20.57 -3.93 11.96
CA MET A 94 21.14 -2.71 12.55
C MET A 94 21.75 -1.75 11.53
N ASN A 95 22.42 -2.24 10.48
CA ASN A 95 23.01 -1.38 9.47
C ASN A 95 21.95 -0.62 8.66
N GLN A 96 20.85 -1.28 8.31
CA GLN A 96 19.73 -0.69 7.59
C GLN A 96 19.01 0.34 8.48
N GLN A 97 18.79 0.02 9.77
CA GLN A 97 18.25 0.98 10.74
C GLN A 97 19.17 2.20 10.86
N ARG A 98 20.48 2.00 11.03
CA ARG A 98 21.46 3.08 11.16
C ARG A 98 21.46 4.01 9.95
N ALA A 99 21.52 3.46 8.74
CA ALA A 99 21.44 4.24 7.50
C ALA A 99 20.19 5.15 7.48
N ARG A 100 19.04 4.59 7.87
CA ARG A 100 17.77 5.34 7.96
C ARG A 100 17.84 6.45 9.00
N ARG A 101 18.33 6.17 10.22
CA ARG A 101 18.42 7.17 11.31
C ARG A 101 19.36 8.33 10.96
N PHE A 102 20.49 8.04 10.32
CA PHE A 102 21.42 9.05 9.80
C PHE A 102 20.77 9.93 8.73
N ARG A 103 20.05 9.32 7.78
CA ARG A 103 19.34 10.04 6.73
C ARG A 103 18.24 10.93 7.31
N THR A 104 17.39 10.40 8.19
CA THR A 104 16.30 11.17 8.82
C THR A 104 16.82 12.38 9.59
N ALA A 105 17.92 12.23 10.34
CA ALA A 105 18.52 13.33 11.06
C ALA A 105 19.09 14.42 10.12
N LEU A 106 19.72 14.01 9.02
CA LEU A 106 20.25 14.93 8.00
C LEU A 106 19.12 15.69 7.28
N ASP A 107 18.07 14.97 6.86
CA ASP A 107 16.92 15.57 6.16
C ASP A 107 16.18 16.58 7.06
N ALA A 108 16.04 16.27 8.35
CA ALA A 108 15.44 17.20 9.34
C ALA A 108 16.29 18.47 9.53
N GLU A 109 17.62 18.35 9.56
CA GLU A 109 18.54 19.48 9.64
C GLU A 109 18.44 20.36 8.39
N ILE A 110 18.51 19.76 7.19
CA ILE A 110 18.37 20.46 5.91
C ILE A 110 17.02 21.18 5.81
N ALA A 111 15.93 20.53 6.20
CA ALA A 111 14.59 21.12 6.19
C ALA A 111 14.49 22.33 7.14
N LYS A 112 15.11 22.24 8.32
CA LYS A 112 15.18 23.34 9.29
C LYS A 112 16.00 24.52 8.75
N GLU A 113 17.18 24.26 8.19
CA GLU A 113 18.03 25.31 7.61
C GLU A 113 17.35 26.01 6.43
N LYS A 114 16.66 25.25 5.58
CA LYS A 114 15.88 25.79 4.48
C LYS A 114 14.77 26.71 4.97
N ALA A 115 14.02 26.31 6.00
CA ALA A 115 12.96 27.15 6.57
C ALA A 115 13.50 28.45 7.18
N ILE A 116 14.64 28.40 7.88
CA ILE A 116 15.32 29.60 8.40
C ILE A 116 15.75 30.52 7.25
N ARG A 117 16.32 29.95 6.17
CA ARG A 117 16.71 30.71 4.97
C ARG A 117 15.52 31.35 4.25
N GLU A 118 14.37 30.71 4.28
CA GLU A 118 13.09 31.21 3.75
C GLU A 118 12.40 32.21 4.68
N GLY A 119 12.98 32.53 5.85
CA GLY A 119 12.44 33.50 6.81
C GLY A 119 11.23 33.01 7.60
N ILE A 120 11.03 31.70 7.70
CA ILE A 120 9.94 31.10 8.47
C ILE A 120 10.31 31.15 9.96
N GLU A 121 9.45 31.78 10.77
CA GLU A 121 9.63 31.84 12.23
C GLU A 121 9.47 30.44 12.85
N MET A 122 10.49 30.02 13.58
CA MET A 122 10.55 28.69 14.19
C MET A 122 9.98 28.72 15.62
N PRO A 123 9.16 27.72 16.02
CA PRO A 123 8.72 27.59 17.40
C PRO A 123 9.89 27.51 18.39
N LYS A 124 9.71 28.04 19.60
CA LYS A 124 10.72 27.99 20.67
C LYS A 124 11.01 26.56 21.16
N GLU A 125 10.02 25.68 21.05
CA GLU A 125 10.15 24.28 21.43
C GLU A 125 10.94 23.51 20.36
N ASP A 126 11.76 22.55 20.79
CA ASP A 126 12.46 21.64 19.87
C ASP A 126 11.43 20.76 19.13
N PRO A 127 11.66 20.44 17.84
CA PRO A 127 10.83 19.47 17.13
C PRO A 127 11.00 18.07 17.75
N PHE A 128 9.96 17.26 17.64
CA PHE A 128 10.02 15.85 18.04
C PHE A 128 10.98 15.08 17.12
N ASP A 129 12.02 14.46 17.69
CA ASP A 129 12.99 13.65 16.95
C ASP A 129 12.46 12.22 16.79
N SER A 130 12.10 11.83 15.56
CA SER A 130 11.55 10.51 15.23
C SER A 130 12.50 9.35 15.56
N ASN A 131 13.81 9.62 15.67
CA ASN A 131 14.80 8.61 16.03
C ASN A 131 14.63 8.11 17.47
N CYS A 132 13.83 8.79 18.31
CA CYS A 132 13.49 8.31 19.64
C CYS A 132 12.58 7.07 19.64
N ILE A 133 11.98 6.72 18.49
CA ILE A 133 11.24 5.47 18.26
C ILE A 133 12.25 4.34 17.99
N THR A 134 13.03 4.05 19.02
CA THR A 134 14.08 3.02 19.07
C THR A 134 14.08 2.45 20.50
N PRO A 135 14.30 1.15 20.71
CA PRO A 135 14.34 0.58 22.06
C PRO A 135 15.42 1.23 22.94
N GLY A 136 15.13 1.33 24.24
CA GLY A 136 16.06 1.91 25.23
C GLY A 136 15.97 3.42 25.42
N THR A 137 15.13 4.11 24.65
CA THR A 137 14.92 5.56 24.80
C THR A 137 13.95 5.87 25.94
N GLU A 138 14.02 7.10 26.44
CA GLU A 138 13.07 7.56 27.46
C GLU A 138 11.63 7.58 26.95
N PHE A 139 11.42 7.99 25.70
CA PHE A 139 10.12 8.01 25.06
C PHE A 139 9.47 6.62 25.03
N MET A 140 10.22 5.59 24.62
CA MET A 140 9.71 4.22 24.54
C MET A 140 9.39 3.65 25.93
N ALA A 141 10.21 3.94 26.94
CA ALA A 141 9.92 3.52 28.32
C ALA A 141 8.65 4.18 28.88
N LYS A 142 8.44 5.47 28.58
CA LYS A 142 7.18 6.17 28.90
C LYS A 142 6.01 5.54 28.16
N LEU A 143 6.16 5.27 26.86
CA LEU A 143 5.14 4.64 26.02
C LEU A 143 4.68 3.29 26.60
N THR A 144 5.60 2.40 27.01
CA THR A 144 5.23 1.12 27.64
C THR A 144 4.39 1.37 28.89
N LYS A 145 4.80 2.30 29.77
CA LYS A 145 4.03 2.63 30.98
C LYS A 145 2.62 3.15 30.66
N GLN A 146 2.49 3.97 29.62
CA GLN A 146 1.20 4.47 29.16
C GLN A 146 0.32 3.35 28.58
N LEU A 147 0.88 2.44 27.79
CA LEU A 147 0.16 1.29 27.23
C LEU A 147 -0.34 0.34 28.32
N LYS A 148 0.47 0.04 29.34
CA LYS A 148 0.01 -0.78 30.48
C LYS A 148 -1.22 -0.19 31.14
N TYR A 149 -1.20 1.12 31.43
CA TYR A 149 -2.35 1.81 32.01
C TYR A 149 -3.58 1.77 31.10
N PHE A 150 -3.41 2.00 29.80
CA PHE A 150 -4.50 1.90 28.82
C PHE A 150 -5.13 0.50 28.78
N ILE A 151 -4.31 -0.56 28.76
CA ILE A 151 -4.78 -1.95 28.73
C ILE A 151 -5.52 -2.29 30.03
N ASN A 152 -4.97 -1.95 31.20
CA ASN A 152 -5.63 -2.18 32.48
C ASN A 152 -7.02 -1.53 32.54
N LYS A 153 -7.11 -0.29 32.04
CA LYS A 153 -8.38 0.41 31.95
C LYS A 153 -9.35 -0.33 31.03
N LYS A 154 -8.90 -0.72 29.84
CA LYS A 154 -9.73 -1.40 28.85
C LYS A 154 -10.22 -2.76 29.31
N VAL A 155 -9.34 -3.60 29.84
CA VAL A 155 -9.71 -4.91 30.39
C VAL A 155 -10.68 -4.77 31.57
N SER A 156 -10.58 -3.70 32.36
CA SER A 156 -11.49 -3.48 33.50
C SER A 156 -12.85 -2.90 33.11
N GLU A 157 -12.93 -2.05 32.08
CA GLU A 157 -14.12 -1.25 31.77
C GLU A 157 -14.86 -1.67 30.48
N ASP A 158 -14.22 -2.41 29.56
CA ASP A 158 -14.73 -2.70 28.22
C ASP A 158 -15.03 -4.20 28.06
N ALA A 159 -16.32 -4.56 27.94
CA ALA A 159 -16.75 -5.96 27.88
C ALA A 159 -16.15 -6.75 26.70
N GLU A 160 -15.86 -6.10 25.56
CA GLU A 160 -15.21 -6.76 24.42
C GLU A 160 -13.75 -7.16 24.71
N TRP A 161 -13.10 -6.53 25.71
CA TRP A 161 -11.72 -6.85 26.11
C TRP A 161 -11.64 -7.91 27.21
N GLN A 162 -12.73 -8.16 27.94
CA GLN A 162 -12.74 -9.05 29.10
C GLN A 162 -12.63 -10.54 28.73
N GLY A 163 -13.09 -10.91 27.52
CA GLY A 163 -13.06 -12.29 27.02
C GLY A 163 -11.84 -12.65 26.18
N VAL A 164 -10.90 -11.71 25.99
CA VAL A 164 -9.75 -11.85 25.08
C VAL A 164 -8.45 -11.87 25.88
N GLU A 165 -7.52 -12.75 25.52
CA GLU A 165 -6.17 -12.70 26.07
C GLU A 165 -5.40 -11.53 25.44
N VAL A 166 -5.10 -10.51 26.25
CA VAL A 166 -4.36 -9.34 25.77
C VAL A 166 -2.89 -9.50 26.11
N ILE A 167 -2.02 -9.46 25.10
CA ILE A 167 -0.57 -9.65 25.23
C ILE A 167 0.15 -8.38 24.76
N LEU A 168 1.07 -7.87 25.58
CA LEU A 168 1.96 -6.77 25.24
C LEU A 168 3.41 -7.26 25.25
N SER A 169 4.01 -7.35 24.08
CA SER A 169 5.46 -7.54 23.94
C SER A 169 6.11 -6.20 23.61
N GLY A 170 6.55 -5.51 24.67
CA GLY A 170 7.12 -4.17 24.59
C GLY A 170 8.52 -4.11 23.98
N HIS A 171 9.08 -2.89 23.92
CA HIS A 171 10.42 -2.63 23.39
C HIS A 171 11.54 -3.24 24.24
N GLU A 172 11.22 -3.66 25.46
CA GLU A 172 12.13 -4.26 26.42
C GLU A 172 12.47 -5.72 26.07
N VAL A 173 11.62 -6.39 25.29
CA VAL A 173 11.85 -7.74 24.79
C VAL A 173 12.63 -7.64 23.46
N PRO A 174 13.76 -8.35 23.29
CA PRO A 174 14.50 -8.35 22.01
C PRO A 174 13.68 -8.86 20.83
N GLY A 175 14.07 -8.47 19.62
CA GLY A 175 13.42 -8.85 18.37
C GLY A 175 12.49 -7.78 17.82
N GLU A 176 12.18 -7.90 16.54
CA GLU A 176 11.27 -7.00 15.82
C GLU A 176 9.81 -7.40 16.07
N GLY A 177 8.90 -6.43 16.01
CA GLY A 177 7.48 -6.64 16.30
C GLY A 177 6.88 -7.77 15.46
N GLU A 178 7.11 -7.73 14.15
CA GLU A 178 6.62 -8.76 13.20
C GLU A 178 7.19 -10.15 13.50
N HIS A 179 8.47 -10.26 13.89
CA HIS A 179 9.11 -11.54 14.19
C HIS A 179 8.71 -12.10 15.55
N LYS A 180 8.43 -11.25 16.55
CA LYS A 180 7.84 -11.68 17.84
C LYS A 180 6.44 -12.28 17.64
N ILE A 181 5.64 -11.65 16.77
CA ILE A 181 4.31 -12.16 16.41
C ILE A 181 4.45 -13.52 15.71
N MET A 182 5.34 -13.63 14.74
CA MET A 182 5.53 -14.87 13.99
C MET A 182 6.13 -15.98 14.85
N GLU A 183 6.98 -15.65 15.81
CA GLU A 183 7.46 -16.60 16.82
C GLU A 183 6.30 -17.16 17.66
N TYR A 184 5.40 -16.30 18.15
CA TYR A 184 4.20 -16.75 18.83
C TYR A 184 3.35 -17.68 17.94
N ILE A 185 3.07 -17.29 16.68
CA ILE A 185 2.24 -18.09 15.77
C ILE A 185 2.86 -19.47 15.54
N ARG A 186 4.17 -19.55 15.27
CA ARG A 186 4.87 -20.83 15.07
C ARG A 186 4.82 -21.72 16.31
N GLN A 187 5.05 -21.16 17.49
CA GLN A 187 5.05 -21.92 18.74
C GLN A 187 3.64 -22.37 19.13
N ALA A 188 2.62 -21.54 18.89
CA ALA A 188 1.22 -21.88 19.08
C ALA A 188 0.79 -23.01 18.13
N LYS A 189 1.16 -22.91 16.84
CA LYS A 189 0.84 -23.93 15.82
C LYS A 189 1.49 -25.28 16.08
N ALA A 190 2.65 -25.30 16.74
CA ALA A 190 3.32 -26.53 17.14
C ALA A 190 2.63 -27.25 18.32
N GLN A 191 1.70 -26.59 19.03
CA GLN A 191 1.00 -27.20 20.15
C GLN A 191 -0.01 -28.26 19.67
N PRO A 192 -0.17 -29.38 20.41
CA PRO A 192 -1.02 -30.51 20.00
C PRO A 192 -2.52 -30.20 19.96
N ASP A 193 -2.98 -29.17 20.67
CA ASP A 193 -4.37 -28.73 20.75
C ASP A 193 -4.67 -27.51 19.87
N TYR A 194 -3.73 -27.13 18.99
CA TYR A 194 -3.93 -26.03 18.06
C TYR A 194 -5.05 -26.33 17.07
N ASP A 195 -6.00 -25.40 16.95
CA ASP A 195 -7.10 -25.50 15.99
C ASP A 195 -6.57 -25.15 14.58
N PRO A 196 -6.66 -26.08 13.60
CA PRO A 196 -6.12 -25.88 12.26
C PRO A 196 -6.80 -24.74 11.47
N ASN A 197 -7.95 -24.24 11.94
CA ASN A 197 -8.71 -23.18 11.27
C ASN A 197 -8.76 -21.87 12.07
N VAL A 198 -7.73 -21.60 12.88
CA VAL A 198 -7.60 -20.32 13.60
C VAL A 198 -7.57 -19.17 12.59
N ARG A 199 -8.41 -18.15 12.84
CA ARG A 199 -8.55 -16.98 11.98
C ARG A 199 -7.62 -15.87 12.45
N HIS A 200 -6.56 -15.61 11.68
CA HIS A 200 -5.52 -14.63 11.99
C HIS A 200 -5.74 -13.30 11.25
N CYS A 201 -5.64 -12.18 11.96
CA CYS A 201 -5.58 -10.84 11.38
C CYS A 201 -4.33 -10.10 11.87
N LEU A 202 -3.43 -9.75 10.97
CA LEU A 202 -2.20 -9.02 11.29
C LEU A 202 -2.24 -7.61 10.68
N TYR A 203 -2.08 -6.58 11.52
CA TYR A 203 -2.00 -5.20 11.09
C TYR A 203 -0.56 -4.79 10.78
N GLY A 204 -0.37 -4.19 9.60
CA GLY A 204 0.86 -3.50 9.23
C GLY A 204 0.96 -3.17 7.74
N LEU A 205 1.82 -2.22 7.39
CA LEU A 205 1.97 -1.71 6.01
C LEU A 205 3.14 -2.33 5.25
N ASP A 206 3.97 -3.15 5.91
CA ASP A 206 5.14 -3.72 5.28
C ASP A 206 4.78 -4.85 4.30
N ALA A 207 5.65 -5.04 3.31
CA ALA A 207 5.50 -6.11 2.32
C ALA A 207 5.89 -7.47 2.93
N ASP A 208 6.80 -7.46 3.90
CA ASP A 208 7.33 -8.66 4.56
C ASP A 208 6.25 -9.41 5.33
N LEU A 209 5.24 -8.70 5.85
CA LEU A 209 4.05 -9.30 6.47
C LEU A 209 3.25 -10.20 5.52
N ILE A 210 3.26 -9.92 4.21
CA ILE A 210 2.64 -10.81 3.20
C ILE A 210 3.41 -12.11 3.13
N MET A 211 4.75 -12.03 3.12
CA MET A 211 5.60 -13.22 3.06
C MET A 211 5.50 -14.03 4.35
N LEU A 212 5.62 -13.38 5.51
CA LEU A 212 5.51 -14.03 6.81
C LEU A 212 4.12 -14.68 7.00
N GLY A 213 3.05 -14.00 6.58
CA GLY A 213 1.71 -14.57 6.60
C GLY A 213 1.57 -15.79 5.69
N LEU A 214 2.14 -15.77 4.47
CA LEU A 214 2.14 -16.93 3.57
C LEU A 214 2.96 -18.09 4.14
N LEU A 215 4.10 -17.82 4.79
CA LEU A 215 4.95 -18.82 5.45
C LEU A 215 4.34 -19.47 6.69
N SER A 216 3.33 -18.84 7.28
CA SER A 216 2.56 -19.52 8.33
C SER A 216 1.84 -20.76 7.77
N HIS A 217 1.54 -20.76 6.47
CA HIS A 217 0.67 -21.72 5.79
C HIS A 217 -0.74 -21.80 6.38
N ASP A 218 -1.14 -20.88 7.26
CA ASP A 218 -2.51 -20.82 7.77
C ASP A 218 -3.42 -20.17 6.73
N PRO A 219 -4.52 -20.82 6.30
CA PRO A 219 -5.33 -20.28 5.20
C PRO A 219 -6.22 -19.12 5.61
N HIS A 220 -6.72 -19.14 6.85
CA HIS A 220 -7.61 -18.09 7.36
C HIS A 220 -6.79 -16.91 7.91
N PHE A 221 -5.91 -16.38 7.07
CA PHE A 221 -4.98 -15.31 7.43
C PHE A 221 -5.24 -14.05 6.59
N CYS A 222 -5.45 -12.92 7.27
CA CYS A 222 -5.65 -11.62 6.65
C CYS A 222 -4.64 -10.60 7.13
N LEU A 223 -4.26 -9.67 6.23
CA LEU A 223 -3.51 -8.48 6.60
C LEU A 223 -4.42 -7.26 6.59
N LEU A 224 -4.46 -6.55 7.71
CA LEU A 224 -5.16 -5.28 7.85
C LEU A 224 -4.25 -4.14 7.44
N ARG A 225 -4.65 -3.39 6.40
CA ARG A 225 -3.83 -2.32 5.81
C ARG A 225 -4.65 -1.04 5.64
N GLU A 226 -4.00 0.11 5.79
CA GLU A 226 -4.60 1.40 5.43
C GLU A 226 -4.68 1.57 3.91
N GLU A 227 -5.60 2.42 3.43
CA GLU A 227 -5.68 2.78 2.01
C GLU A 227 -4.41 3.49 1.52
N VAL A 228 -3.73 2.87 0.55
CA VAL A 228 -2.57 3.47 -0.12
C VAL A 228 -3.02 4.10 -1.44
N THR A 229 -2.87 5.41 -1.58
CA THR A 229 -3.13 6.11 -2.85
C THR A 229 -1.84 6.38 -3.61
N PHE A 230 -1.76 5.96 -4.87
CA PHE A 230 -0.59 6.20 -5.73
C PHE A 230 -0.81 7.43 -6.62
N GLY A 231 0.18 8.34 -6.69
CA GLY A 231 0.13 9.51 -7.58
C GLY A 231 0.67 10.80 -6.95
N ARG A 232 0.50 11.95 -7.62
CA ARG A 232 0.92 13.26 -7.09
C ARG A 232 0.16 13.53 -5.78
N GLN A 233 0.91 13.72 -4.69
CA GLN A 233 0.41 14.15 -3.40
C GLN A 233 -0.25 15.54 -3.54
N ASN A 234 -1.54 15.57 -3.86
CA ASN A 234 -2.32 16.75 -3.55
C ASN A 234 -2.40 16.81 -2.03
N GLN A 235 -2.06 17.98 -1.44
CA GLN A 235 -2.21 18.31 -0.02
C GLN A 235 -3.69 18.13 0.41
N LYS A 236 -4.16 16.89 0.52
CA LYS A 236 -5.45 16.56 1.10
C LYS A 236 -5.27 16.68 2.60
N LYS A 237 -6.15 17.47 3.23
CA LYS A 237 -6.22 17.56 4.69
C LYS A 237 -6.37 16.16 5.27
N VAL A 238 -5.70 15.95 6.41
CA VAL A 238 -5.83 14.76 7.26
C VAL A 238 -7.31 14.44 7.43
N LYS A 239 -7.73 13.28 6.93
CA LYS A 239 -9.03 12.71 7.29
C LYS A 239 -8.93 12.26 8.74
N GLU A 240 -9.96 12.50 9.53
CA GLU A 240 -10.07 11.88 10.84
C GLU A 240 -9.99 10.35 10.70
N LEU A 241 -9.48 9.67 11.72
CA LEU A 241 -9.27 8.21 11.74
C LEU A 241 -10.54 7.43 11.31
N GLU A 242 -11.72 7.90 11.69
CA GLU A 242 -13.00 7.29 11.32
C GLU A 242 -13.33 7.34 9.82
N HIS A 243 -12.73 8.27 9.09
CA HIS A 243 -12.90 8.44 7.65
C HIS A 243 -11.75 7.82 6.84
N GLN A 244 -10.78 7.20 7.53
CA GLN A 244 -9.71 6.46 6.91
C GLN A 244 -10.23 5.10 6.44
N ASN A 245 -9.93 4.78 5.19
CA ASN A 245 -10.30 3.49 4.62
C ASN A 245 -9.25 2.46 4.99
N PHE A 246 -9.72 1.26 5.36
CA PHE A 246 -8.89 0.10 5.65
C PHE A 246 -9.29 -1.03 4.70
N TYR A 247 -8.32 -1.83 4.30
CA TYR A 247 -8.49 -3.00 3.46
C TYR A 247 -7.99 -4.24 4.19
N LEU A 248 -8.68 -5.36 4.00
CA LEU A 248 -8.21 -6.69 4.34
C LEU A 248 -7.61 -7.32 3.08
N LEU A 249 -6.33 -7.63 3.11
CA LEU A 249 -5.68 -8.47 2.11
C LEU A 249 -5.80 -9.92 2.57
N HIS A 250 -6.52 -10.73 1.82
CA HIS A 250 -6.83 -12.12 2.15
C HIS A 250 -5.76 -13.05 1.59
N LEU A 251 -5.04 -13.78 2.45
CA LEU A 251 -3.97 -14.66 1.98
C LEU A 251 -4.49 -15.98 1.39
N CYS A 252 -5.67 -16.46 1.78
CA CYS A 252 -6.33 -17.61 1.16
C CYS A 252 -6.47 -17.45 -0.36
N ILE A 253 -6.99 -16.31 -0.83
CA ILE A 253 -7.14 -16.07 -2.27
C ILE A 253 -5.81 -15.74 -2.96
N VAL A 254 -4.83 -15.15 -2.26
CA VAL A 254 -3.46 -15.02 -2.80
C VAL A 254 -2.88 -16.41 -3.10
N ARG A 255 -3.10 -17.39 -2.21
CA ARG A 255 -2.67 -18.77 -2.42
C ARG A 255 -3.36 -19.41 -3.63
N GLU A 256 -4.68 -19.25 -3.77
CA GLU A 256 -5.41 -19.73 -4.96
C GLU A 256 -4.91 -19.07 -6.25
N TYR A 257 -4.57 -17.78 -6.23
CA TYR A 257 -3.96 -17.12 -7.38
C TYR A 257 -2.56 -17.64 -7.70
N LEU A 258 -1.76 -17.99 -6.68
CA LEU A 258 -0.46 -18.63 -6.88
C LEU A 258 -0.61 -20.06 -7.42
N GLU A 259 -1.63 -20.80 -6.98
CA GLU A 259 -1.99 -22.12 -7.54
C GLU A 259 -2.30 -21.98 -9.03
N LEU A 260 -3.14 -21.01 -9.43
CA LEU A 260 -3.41 -20.70 -10.84
C LEU A 260 -2.17 -20.23 -11.61
N GLU A 261 -1.25 -19.52 -10.96
CA GLU A 261 0.02 -19.09 -11.56
C GLU A 261 0.91 -20.29 -11.92
N PHE A 262 0.93 -21.32 -11.08
CA PHE A 262 1.81 -22.48 -11.23
C PHE A 262 1.10 -23.78 -11.66
N GLN A 263 -0.18 -23.71 -12.05
CA GLN A 263 -1.01 -24.84 -12.46
C GLN A 263 -0.39 -25.74 -13.55
N GLU A 264 0.48 -25.21 -14.40
CA GLU A 264 1.18 -26.00 -15.43
C GLU A 264 2.19 -27.00 -14.85
N LEU A 265 2.68 -26.76 -13.63
CA LEU A 265 3.60 -27.65 -12.91
C LEU A 265 2.89 -28.81 -12.21
N GLU A 266 1.57 -28.70 -11.99
CA GLU A 266 0.75 -29.76 -11.39
C GLU A 266 0.35 -30.83 -12.42
N GLN A 267 0.47 -30.53 -13.72
CA GLN A 267 0.10 -31.47 -14.79
C GLN A 267 0.89 -32.79 -14.70
N GLU A 268 0.23 -33.90 -14.99
CA GLU A 268 0.83 -35.22 -14.92
C GLU A 268 2.07 -35.31 -15.84
N GLY A 269 3.22 -35.68 -15.25
CA GLY A 269 4.50 -35.78 -15.96
C GLY A 269 5.27 -34.47 -16.13
N ALA A 270 4.76 -33.33 -15.63
CA ALA A 270 5.48 -32.04 -15.67
C ALA A 270 6.69 -32.01 -14.72
N LEU A 271 6.58 -32.64 -13.53
CA LEU A 271 7.65 -32.75 -12.54
C LEU A 271 8.12 -34.20 -12.37
N GLN A 272 9.38 -34.36 -11.94
CA GLN A 272 9.96 -35.67 -11.62
C GLN A 272 9.61 -36.16 -10.20
N PHE A 273 8.91 -35.31 -9.43
CA PHE A 273 8.51 -35.52 -8.03
C PHE A 273 7.08 -34.99 -7.82
N GLU A 274 6.48 -35.32 -6.69
CA GLU A 274 5.10 -34.93 -6.36
C GLU A 274 4.96 -33.40 -6.22
N PHE A 275 3.94 -32.84 -6.88
CA PHE A 275 3.61 -31.43 -6.76
C PHE A 275 2.96 -31.14 -5.41
N ASP A 276 3.56 -30.23 -4.66
CA ASP A 276 3.08 -29.67 -3.40
C ASP A 276 3.08 -28.13 -3.47
N MET A 277 1.88 -27.56 -3.38
CA MET A 277 1.68 -26.11 -3.45
C MET A 277 2.34 -25.35 -2.29
N GLU A 278 2.41 -25.93 -1.09
CA GLU A 278 3.03 -25.27 0.06
C GLU A 278 4.54 -25.10 -0.14
N ARG A 279 5.15 -26.06 -0.84
CA ARG A 279 6.58 -26.02 -1.19
C ARG A 279 6.86 -25.06 -2.34
N VAL A 280 5.89 -24.86 -3.25
CA VAL A 280 5.96 -23.78 -4.24
C VAL A 280 5.89 -22.41 -3.57
N ILE A 281 5.07 -22.23 -2.52
CA ILE A 281 5.06 -20.99 -1.72
C ILE A 281 6.43 -20.76 -1.07
N ASP A 282 7.05 -21.81 -0.53
CA ASP A 282 8.39 -21.73 0.07
C ASP A 282 9.46 -21.24 -0.94
N ASP A 283 9.44 -21.77 -2.17
CA ASP A 283 10.35 -21.35 -3.24
C ASP A 283 10.00 -19.96 -3.77
N PHE A 284 8.72 -19.61 -3.83
CA PHE A 284 8.25 -18.26 -4.17
C PHE A 284 8.83 -17.20 -3.23
N ILE A 285 8.90 -17.49 -1.94
CA ILE A 285 9.37 -16.52 -0.94
C ILE A 285 10.89 -16.38 -1.02
N LEU A 286 11.62 -17.46 -1.27
CA LEU A 286 13.05 -17.39 -1.62
C LEU A 286 13.27 -16.52 -2.87
N MET A 287 12.45 -16.71 -3.93
CA MET A 287 12.50 -15.87 -5.12
C MET A 287 12.30 -14.39 -4.78
N ALA A 288 11.29 -14.06 -3.98
CA ALA A 288 11.03 -12.68 -3.59
C ALA A 288 12.21 -12.03 -2.85
N PHE A 289 12.94 -12.79 -2.02
CA PHE A 289 14.12 -12.28 -1.31
C PHE A 289 15.28 -11.88 -2.24
N PHE A 290 15.41 -12.47 -3.43
CA PHE A 290 16.39 -12.03 -4.44
C PHE A 290 16.08 -10.64 -4.99
N VAL A 291 14.80 -10.30 -5.09
CA VAL A 291 14.34 -8.98 -5.59
C VAL A 291 14.56 -7.90 -4.53
N GLY A 292 14.40 -8.24 -3.26
CA GLY A 292 14.76 -7.40 -2.14
C GLY A 292 14.30 -7.97 -0.80
N ASN A 293 14.98 -7.58 0.27
CA ASN A 293 14.59 -7.81 1.66
C ASN A 293 15.29 -6.77 2.54
N ASP A 294 14.96 -6.73 3.83
CA ASP A 294 15.48 -5.73 4.77
C ASP A 294 16.95 -5.93 5.20
N PHE A 295 17.56 -7.09 4.90
CA PHE A 295 18.85 -7.53 5.46
C PHE A 295 19.98 -7.58 4.43
N LEU A 296 19.65 -7.82 3.16
CA LEU A 296 20.60 -7.90 2.06
C LEU A 296 20.34 -6.81 1.02
N PRO A 297 21.41 -6.25 0.41
CA PRO A 297 21.24 -5.40 -0.76
C PRO A 297 20.64 -6.22 -1.92
N ASN A 298 19.71 -5.60 -2.65
CA ASN A 298 19.08 -6.22 -3.81
C ASN A 298 20.12 -6.62 -4.85
N LEU A 299 19.92 -7.74 -5.53
CA LEU A 299 20.74 -8.09 -6.69
C LEU A 299 20.65 -6.99 -7.76
N PRO A 300 21.75 -6.67 -8.46
CA PRO A 300 21.73 -5.65 -9.50
C PRO A 300 20.73 -6.02 -10.60
N ASN A 301 20.03 -5.02 -11.14
CA ASN A 301 19.12 -5.18 -12.29
C ASN A 301 17.90 -6.09 -12.06
N LEU A 302 17.63 -6.50 -10.81
CA LEU A 302 16.41 -7.21 -10.41
C LEU A 302 15.47 -6.26 -9.66
N HIS A 303 14.64 -5.52 -10.39
CA HIS A 303 13.66 -4.59 -9.82
C HIS A 303 12.23 -4.92 -10.24
N ILE A 304 11.28 -4.85 -9.29
CA ILE A 304 9.85 -5.11 -9.58
C ILE A 304 9.31 -4.18 -10.67
N ASN A 305 9.75 -2.91 -10.69
CA ASN A 305 9.31 -1.94 -11.71
C ASN A 305 9.70 -2.33 -13.14
N GLU A 306 10.67 -3.21 -13.29
CA GLU A 306 11.21 -3.68 -14.56
C GLU A 306 10.70 -5.09 -14.91
N GLY A 307 9.74 -5.62 -14.14
CA GLY A 307 9.13 -6.92 -14.39
C GLY A 307 9.92 -8.11 -13.84
N ALA A 308 10.91 -7.89 -12.97
CA ALA A 308 11.80 -8.93 -12.46
C ALA A 308 11.05 -10.14 -11.86
N LEU A 309 10.00 -9.90 -11.06
CA LEU A 309 9.27 -10.98 -10.38
C LEU A 309 8.48 -11.88 -11.33
N ALA A 310 7.80 -11.29 -12.32
CA ALA A 310 7.11 -12.06 -13.37
C ALA A 310 8.09 -12.89 -14.21
N TRP A 311 9.27 -12.31 -14.51
CA TRP A 311 10.31 -13.05 -15.21
C TRP A 311 10.90 -14.18 -14.36
N MET A 312 11.14 -13.98 -13.07
CA MET A 312 11.60 -15.06 -12.19
C MET A 312 10.58 -16.22 -12.11
N PHE A 313 9.28 -15.94 -12.12
CA PHE A 313 8.27 -17.00 -12.16
C PHE A 313 8.39 -17.83 -13.43
N LYS A 314 8.64 -17.18 -14.58
CA LYS A 314 8.90 -17.88 -15.83
C LYS A 314 10.15 -18.77 -15.74
N VAL A 315 11.26 -18.23 -15.22
CA VAL A 315 12.50 -18.99 -15.04
C VAL A 315 12.27 -20.18 -14.11
N TYR A 316 11.55 -19.98 -13.00
CA TYR A 316 11.24 -21.04 -12.06
C TYR A 316 10.41 -22.16 -12.70
N LYS A 317 9.37 -21.84 -13.48
CA LYS A 317 8.57 -22.82 -14.22
C LYS A 317 9.41 -23.61 -15.25
N GLU A 318 10.45 -23.00 -15.82
CA GLU A 318 11.39 -23.68 -16.74
C GLU A 318 12.49 -24.50 -16.02
N VAL A 319 12.84 -24.13 -14.78
CA VAL A 319 13.91 -24.75 -14.00
C VAL A 319 13.40 -25.91 -13.15
N LEU A 320 12.28 -25.75 -12.45
CA LEU A 320 11.76 -26.75 -11.49
C LEU A 320 11.60 -28.16 -12.10
N PRO A 321 11.08 -28.34 -13.34
CA PRO A 321 11.01 -29.65 -13.99
C PRO A 321 12.35 -30.38 -14.19
N LYS A 322 13.47 -29.62 -14.19
CA LYS A 322 14.83 -30.15 -14.35
C LYS A 322 15.46 -30.57 -13.02
N LEU A 323 14.84 -30.21 -11.90
CA LEU A 323 15.32 -30.51 -10.55
C LEU A 323 14.74 -31.83 -10.04
N ASP A 324 15.40 -32.39 -9.03
CA ASP A 324 14.97 -33.58 -8.30
C ASP A 324 14.10 -33.25 -7.07
N GLY A 325 13.79 -31.97 -6.84
CA GLY A 325 12.94 -31.48 -5.75
C GLY A 325 12.92 -29.95 -5.68
N TYR A 326 12.28 -29.42 -4.63
CA TYR A 326 12.20 -27.98 -4.34
C TYR A 326 13.53 -27.37 -3.89
N ILE A 327 13.68 -26.06 -4.05
CA ILE A 327 14.94 -25.34 -3.74
C ILE A 327 15.06 -25.04 -2.24
N ASN A 328 13.97 -24.68 -1.59
CA ASN A 328 13.86 -24.32 -0.19
C ASN A 328 13.20 -25.45 0.61
N GLU A 329 13.96 -26.17 1.41
CA GLU A 329 13.53 -27.26 2.29
C GLU A 329 13.22 -26.75 3.69
N ARG A 330 12.00 -26.20 3.88
CA ARG A 330 11.49 -25.68 5.17
C ARG A 330 12.48 -24.71 5.83
N GLY A 331 12.90 -23.72 5.04
CA GLY A 331 13.85 -22.69 5.42
C GLY A 331 15.32 -23.08 5.22
N ARG A 332 15.64 -24.29 4.75
CA ARG A 332 17.03 -24.69 4.39
C ARG A 332 17.20 -24.73 2.88
N ILE A 333 18.15 -23.98 2.34
CA ILE A 333 18.39 -23.93 0.90
C ILE A 333 19.17 -25.17 0.44
N ASN A 334 18.69 -25.82 -0.61
CA ASN A 334 19.46 -26.80 -1.35
C ASN A 334 20.38 -26.08 -2.34
N LEU A 335 21.68 -26.00 -2.02
CA LEU A 335 22.66 -25.20 -2.76
C LEU A 335 22.90 -25.71 -4.19
N ASN A 336 22.75 -27.02 -4.43
CA ASN A 336 22.89 -27.58 -5.77
C ASN A 336 21.74 -27.12 -6.68
N ARG A 337 20.51 -27.22 -6.18
CA ARG A 337 19.30 -26.76 -6.89
C ARG A 337 19.29 -25.24 -7.07
N LEU A 338 19.73 -24.50 -6.05
CA LEU A 338 19.92 -23.05 -6.16
C LEU A 338 20.93 -22.70 -7.26
N GLY A 339 22.02 -23.46 -7.40
CA GLY A 339 23.00 -23.24 -8.47
C GLY A 339 22.40 -23.29 -9.87
N VAL A 340 21.47 -24.23 -10.13
CA VAL A 340 20.77 -24.34 -11.43
C VAL A 340 19.85 -23.15 -11.68
N LEU A 341 19.16 -22.68 -10.63
CA LEU A 341 18.34 -21.47 -10.71
C LEU A 341 19.22 -20.25 -11.02
N LEU A 342 20.34 -20.07 -10.30
CA LEU A 342 21.26 -18.95 -10.50
C LEU A 342 21.88 -18.93 -11.91
N ASP A 343 22.22 -20.09 -12.47
CA ASP A 343 22.71 -20.20 -13.85
C ASP A 343 21.68 -19.64 -14.84
N SER A 344 20.40 -19.96 -14.64
CA SER A 344 19.31 -19.46 -15.49
C SER A 344 19.00 -17.98 -15.21
N LEU A 345 19.18 -17.54 -13.96
CA LEU A 345 18.97 -16.14 -13.59
C LEU A 345 20.08 -15.21 -14.13
N GLY A 346 21.28 -15.74 -14.40
CA GLY A 346 22.40 -15.00 -14.98
C GLY A 346 22.08 -14.33 -16.32
N ASP A 347 21.11 -14.86 -17.07
CA ASP A 347 20.64 -14.28 -18.34
C ASP A 347 20.11 -12.84 -18.21
N VAL A 348 19.66 -12.43 -17.01
CA VAL A 348 19.26 -11.03 -16.78
C VAL A 348 20.44 -10.09 -16.95
N GLU A 349 21.62 -10.42 -16.42
CA GLU A 349 22.81 -9.59 -16.58
C GLU A 349 23.16 -9.42 -18.06
N PHE A 350 23.06 -10.51 -18.80
CA PHE A 350 23.32 -10.52 -20.23
C PHE A 350 22.37 -9.58 -20.99
N ARG A 351 21.07 -9.63 -20.69
CA ARG A 351 20.07 -8.75 -21.32
C ARG A 351 20.30 -7.27 -21.01
N PHE A 352 20.67 -6.94 -19.77
CA PHE A 352 20.99 -5.57 -19.38
C PHE A 352 22.27 -5.07 -20.05
N PHE A 353 23.30 -5.91 -20.10
CA PHE A 353 24.51 -5.63 -20.86
C PHE A 353 24.18 -5.35 -22.34
N GLU A 354 23.34 -6.16 -22.97
CA GLU A 354 22.88 -5.92 -24.34
C GLU A 354 22.15 -4.59 -24.49
N ALA A 355 21.24 -4.28 -23.58
CA ALA A 355 20.48 -3.03 -23.62
C ALA A 355 21.39 -1.80 -23.51
N GLU A 356 22.32 -1.76 -22.54
CA GLU A 356 23.25 -0.64 -22.38
C GLU A 356 24.20 -0.47 -23.57
N TYR A 357 24.67 -1.58 -24.15
CA TYR A 357 25.54 -1.55 -25.33
C TYR A 357 24.77 -1.39 -26.64
N SER A 358 23.44 -1.51 -26.63
CA SER A 358 22.59 -1.30 -27.81
C SER A 358 22.50 0.14 -28.27
N ASP A 359 22.55 1.09 -27.33
CA ASP A 359 22.59 2.53 -27.59
C ASP A 359 23.93 3.00 -28.19
N SER A 360 24.99 2.25 -27.92
CA SER A 360 26.32 2.49 -28.48
C SER A 360 26.44 1.91 -29.89
N ARG A 361 25.85 2.54 -30.93
CA ARG A 361 25.99 2.40 -32.42
C ARG A 361 26.18 1.00 -33.07
N TRP A 362 26.97 0.12 -32.47
CA TRP A 362 27.40 -1.24 -32.78
C TRP A 362 26.27 -2.28 -32.89
N LEU A 363 25.22 -2.18 -32.07
CA LEU A 363 24.12 -3.18 -32.01
C LEU A 363 22.94 -2.90 -32.96
N LYS A 364 22.81 -1.66 -33.48
CA LYS A 364 21.85 -1.34 -34.57
C LYS A 364 22.09 -2.14 -35.86
N SER A 365 23.30 -2.71 -36.03
CA SER A 365 23.59 -3.60 -37.16
C SER A 365 22.97 -5.00 -37.02
N LYS A 366 22.59 -5.41 -35.79
CA LYS A 366 22.08 -6.77 -35.50
C LYS A 366 20.54 -6.87 -35.58
N LEU A 367 19.83 -5.77 -35.32
CA LEU A 367 18.35 -5.75 -35.26
C LEU A 367 17.65 -5.38 -36.57
N SER A 368 18.39 -4.95 -37.61
CA SER A 368 17.80 -4.42 -38.85
C SER A 368 17.76 -5.39 -40.04
N ARG A 369 18.13 -6.67 -39.89
CA ARG A 369 17.96 -7.68 -40.96
C ARG A 369 17.88 -9.09 -40.40
N GLY A 370 16.69 -9.67 -40.43
CA GLY A 370 16.53 -11.13 -40.42
C GLY A 370 17.19 -11.70 -41.69
N GLU A 371 17.89 -12.83 -41.50
CA GLU A 371 18.45 -13.67 -42.56
C GLU A 371 19.40 -13.00 -43.56
N GLU A 372 20.56 -12.49 -43.11
CA GLU A 372 21.78 -12.46 -43.93
C GLU A 372 23.03 -12.28 -43.05
N LYS A 373 24.08 -13.06 -43.33
CA LYS A 373 25.32 -13.19 -42.53
C LYS A 373 26.05 -11.83 -42.35
N PRO A 374 26.65 -11.56 -41.18
CA PRO A 374 27.43 -10.33 -40.95
C PRO A 374 28.82 -10.40 -41.61
N GLU A 375 29.12 -9.47 -42.53
CA GLU A 375 30.49 -9.08 -42.83
C GLU A 375 30.97 -8.11 -41.73
N ILE A 376 31.96 -8.55 -40.93
CA ILE A 376 32.63 -7.70 -39.94
C ILE A 376 33.61 -6.80 -40.70
N LEU A 377 33.36 -5.48 -40.68
CA LEU A 377 34.32 -4.48 -41.14
C LEU A 377 35.47 -4.36 -40.11
N ASP A 378 36.59 -5.03 -40.37
CA ASP A 378 37.90 -4.53 -39.96
C ASP A 378 38.16 -3.23 -40.76
N ASP A 379 38.67 -2.19 -40.09
CA ASP A 379 39.13 -0.89 -40.61
C ASP A 379 38.74 -0.55 -42.08
N PRO A 380 37.77 0.36 -42.35
CA PRO A 380 37.21 0.60 -43.68
C PRO A 380 38.21 1.09 -44.75
N LYS A 381 39.50 1.19 -44.43
CA LYS A 381 40.59 1.52 -45.36
C LYS A 381 41.50 0.33 -45.73
N ALA A 382 41.35 -0.84 -45.11
CA ALA A 382 42.18 -2.01 -45.40
C ALA A 382 41.48 -2.99 -46.35
N LEU A 383 41.83 -2.94 -47.64
CA LEU A 383 41.35 -3.87 -48.65
C LEU A 383 41.80 -5.31 -48.32
N THR A 384 40.90 -6.29 -48.29
CA THR A 384 41.20 -7.72 -48.10
C THR A 384 40.70 -8.54 -49.28
N ILE A 385 41.46 -9.52 -49.74
CA ILE A 385 41.12 -10.35 -50.92
C ILE A 385 41.30 -11.84 -50.62
N SER A 386 40.47 -12.69 -51.21
CA SER A 386 40.62 -14.15 -51.08
C SER A 386 41.82 -14.68 -51.89
N PRO A 387 42.32 -15.90 -51.62
CA PRO A 387 43.37 -16.53 -52.43
C PRO A 387 42.96 -16.67 -53.91
N ALA A 388 41.69 -16.99 -54.18
CA ALA A 388 41.13 -17.06 -55.53
C ALA A 388 41.09 -15.67 -56.22
N GLN A 389 40.67 -14.63 -55.49
CA GLN A 389 40.67 -13.25 -55.98
C GLN A 389 42.08 -12.72 -56.25
N LYS A 390 43.07 -13.12 -55.45
CA LYS A 390 44.49 -12.82 -55.71
C LYS A 390 44.99 -13.45 -57.00
N HIS A 391 44.54 -14.67 -57.31
CA HIS A 391 44.85 -15.32 -58.59
C HIS A 391 44.19 -14.59 -59.78
N ILE A 392 42.95 -14.15 -59.62
CA ILE A 392 42.23 -13.34 -60.62
C ILE A 392 42.93 -11.98 -60.82
N LEU A 393 43.29 -11.28 -59.75
CA LEU A 393 44.06 -10.03 -59.78
C LEU A 393 45.39 -10.22 -60.52
N SER A 394 46.10 -11.34 -60.30
CA SER A 394 47.34 -11.66 -61.03
C SER A 394 47.11 -11.82 -62.54
N LYS A 395 46.00 -12.47 -62.94
CA LYS A 395 45.62 -12.60 -64.36
C LYS A 395 45.28 -11.25 -64.98
N VAL A 396 44.47 -10.42 -64.30
CA VAL A 396 44.10 -9.08 -64.77
C VAL A 396 45.33 -8.16 -64.86
N LYS A 397 46.24 -8.22 -63.86
CA LYS A 397 47.52 -7.49 -63.89
C LYS A 397 48.37 -7.90 -65.10
N LYS A 398 48.56 -9.20 -65.34
CA LYS A 398 49.30 -9.68 -66.52
C LYS A 398 48.68 -9.17 -67.82
N TYR A 399 47.36 -9.20 -67.93
CA TYR A 399 46.64 -8.72 -69.10
C TYR A 399 46.84 -7.22 -69.36
N ILE A 400 46.80 -6.40 -68.31
CA ILE A 400 47.03 -4.95 -68.41
C ILE A 400 48.48 -4.62 -68.75
N SER A 401 49.45 -5.32 -68.14
CA SER A 401 50.88 -5.06 -68.37
C SER A 401 51.35 -5.48 -69.76
N HIS A 402 50.80 -6.57 -70.31
CA HIS A 402 51.24 -7.08 -71.62
C HIS A 402 50.43 -6.52 -72.80
N ARG A 403 49.25 -5.91 -72.54
CA ARG A 403 48.31 -5.35 -73.54
C ARG A 403 48.30 -6.15 -74.86
N PRO A 404 47.85 -7.42 -74.84
CA PRO A 404 47.88 -8.27 -76.02
C PRO A 404 47.05 -7.66 -77.15
N VAL A 405 47.64 -7.58 -78.34
CA VAL A 405 47.03 -7.02 -79.55
C VAL A 405 46.94 -8.13 -80.58
N ASN A 406 45.86 -8.18 -81.36
CA ASN A 406 45.74 -9.08 -82.51
C ASN A 406 46.54 -8.54 -83.72
N ASP A 407 46.67 -9.34 -84.78
CA ASP A 407 47.46 -8.99 -85.97
C ASP A 407 47.00 -7.68 -86.66
N ASP A 408 45.75 -7.26 -86.42
CA ASP A 408 45.13 -6.04 -86.94
C ASP A 408 45.31 -4.80 -86.03
N GLY A 409 46.04 -4.90 -84.91
CA GLY A 409 46.34 -3.76 -84.05
C GLY A 409 45.28 -3.43 -82.99
N TYR A 410 44.27 -4.28 -82.77
CA TYR A 410 43.23 -4.13 -81.74
C TYR A 410 43.50 -4.96 -80.47
N PRO A 411 43.12 -4.47 -79.27
CA PRO A 411 43.32 -5.21 -78.02
C PRO A 411 42.49 -6.51 -77.99
N VAL A 412 43.14 -7.64 -77.68
CA VAL A 412 42.46 -8.93 -77.46
C VAL A 412 41.71 -8.87 -76.14
N PRO A 413 40.41 -9.21 -76.05
CA PRO A 413 39.67 -9.21 -74.78
C PRO A 413 40.14 -10.33 -73.82
N LEU A 414 40.04 -10.09 -72.50
CA LEU A 414 40.29 -11.10 -71.47
C LEU A 414 38.97 -11.72 -71.00
N ASP A 415 38.80 -13.01 -71.31
CA ASP A 415 37.64 -13.79 -70.88
C ASP A 415 37.96 -14.56 -69.61
N LEU A 416 37.13 -14.37 -68.60
CA LEU A 416 37.24 -15.08 -67.33
C LEU A 416 36.34 -16.32 -67.32
N LEU A 417 36.59 -17.26 -66.40
CA LEU A 417 35.89 -18.54 -66.39
C LEU A 417 34.38 -18.36 -66.10
N PRO A 418 33.49 -19.03 -66.86
CA PRO A 418 32.05 -19.02 -66.58
C PRO A 418 31.71 -19.58 -65.19
N SER A 419 32.53 -20.48 -64.65
CA SER A 419 32.32 -21.08 -63.32
C SER A 419 32.72 -20.18 -62.14
N LEU A 420 33.04 -18.90 -62.36
CA LEU A 420 33.39 -17.98 -61.28
C LEU A 420 32.22 -17.76 -60.31
N PRO A 421 32.43 -17.94 -58.98
CA PRO A 421 31.42 -17.63 -57.97
C PRO A 421 30.96 -16.17 -58.04
N ALA A 422 29.70 -15.90 -57.66
CA ALA A 422 29.10 -14.55 -57.73
C ALA A 422 29.92 -13.48 -56.98
N ARG A 423 30.51 -13.83 -55.83
CA ARG A 423 31.38 -12.94 -55.05
C ARG A 423 32.65 -12.51 -55.82
N ASP A 424 33.21 -13.41 -56.63
CA ASP A 424 34.44 -13.16 -57.37
C ASP A 424 34.16 -12.42 -58.69
N ARG A 425 32.97 -12.61 -59.26
CA ARG A 425 32.47 -11.80 -60.40
C ARG A 425 32.31 -10.34 -60.01
N LYS A 426 31.67 -10.06 -58.86
CA LYS A 426 31.50 -8.70 -58.35
C LYS A 426 32.84 -8.02 -58.02
N PHE A 427 33.80 -8.78 -57.49
CA PHE A 427 35.17 -8.31 -57.29
C PHE A 427 35.85 -7.91 -58.62
N VAL A 428 35.67 -8.69 -59.68
CA VAL A 428 36.21 -8.36 -61.01
C VAL A 428 35.58 -7.09 -61.58
N GLU A 429 34.27 -6.92 -61.46
CA GLU A 429 33.56 -5.72 -61.92
C GLU A 429 34.12 -4.47 -61.23
N GLN A 430 34.23 -4.51 -59.90
CA GLN A 430 34.77 -3.41 -59.11
C GLN A 430 36.25 -3.14 -59.43
N LEU A 431 37.06 -4.18 -59.63
CA LEU A 431 38.45 -4.06 -60.04
C LEU A 431 38.57 -3.44 -61.44
N ALA A 432 37.70 -3.81 -62.37
CA ALA A 432 37.68 -3.26 -63.73
C ALA A 432 37.28 -1.77 -63.73
N ASP A 433 36.27 -1.39 -62.94
CA ASP A 433 35.83 0.00 -62.79
C ASP A 433 36.93 0.88 -62.16
N ASP A 434 37.58 0.40 -61.09
CA ASP A 434 38.70 1.10 -60.43
C ASP A 434 39.90 1.28 -61.38
N LEU A 435 40.10 0.35 -62.31
CA LEU A 435 41.14 0.39 -63.34
C LEU A 435 40.69 1.11 -64.62
N ARG A 436 39.42 1.56 -64.68
CA ARG A 436 38.77 2.18 -65.85
C ARG A 436 38.83 1.32 -67.12
N ILE A 437 38.63 0.01 -66.97
CA ILE A 437 38.58 -0.97 -68.07
C ILE A 437 37.12 -1.34 -68.32
N SER A 438 36.71 -1.37 -69.59
CA SER A 438 35.34 -1.76 -69.91
C SER A 438 35.15 -3.26 -69.68
N TRP A 439 34.02 -3.62 -69.07
CA TRP A 439 33.64 -5.00 -68.83
C TRP A 439 32.23 -5.26 -69.34
N SER A 440 31.99 -6.49 -69.81
CA SER A 440 30.68 -6.93 -70.27
C SER A 440 30.44 -8.40 -69.93
N SER A 441 29.17 -8.76 -69.70
CA SER A 441 28.78 -10.15 -69.52
C SER A 441 28.37 -10.74 -70.87
N VAL A 442 29.11 -11.73 -71.34
CA VAL A 442 28.92 -12.38 -72.63
C VAL A 442 28.52 -13.84 -72.41
N SER A 443 27.57 -14.35 -73.21
CA SER A 443 27.22 -15.77 -73.23
C SER A 443 28.03 -16.50 -74.29
N ASN A 444 28.57 -17.67 -73.97
CA ASN A 444 29.20 -18.54 -74.97
C ASN A 444 28.14 -19.31 -75.81
N GLU A 445 28.59 -20.07 -76.80
CA GLU A 445 27.74 -20.87 -77.72
C GLU A 445 26.92 -21.96 -76.99
N HIS A 446 27.25 -22.26 -75.72
CA HIS A 446 26.54 -23.22 -74.86
C HIS A 446 25.57 -22.56 -73.87
N GLY A 447 25.42 -21.22 -73.89
CA GLY A 447 24.52 -20.47 -73.02
C GLY A 447 25.09 -20.04 -71.66
N ASP A 448 26.35 -20.37 -71.35
CA ASP A 448 27.00 -20.00 -70.10
C ASP A 448 27.52 -18.56 -70.14
N ARG A 449 27.21 -17.78 -69.11
CA ARG A 449 27.61 -16.37 -68.98
C ARG A 449 28.95 -16.22 -68.27
N PHE A 450 29.88 -15.49 -68.90
CA PHE A 450 31.17 -15.12 -68.33
C PHE A 450 31.42 -13.60 -68.43
N LEU A 451 32.42 -13.13 -67.67
CA LEU A 451 32.86 -11.72 -67.68
C LEU A 451 34.03 -11.55 -68.67
N ARG A 452 33.88 -10.59 -69.58
CA ARG A 452 34.88 -10.18 -70.55
C ARG A 452 35.37 -8.78 -70.21
N LEU A 453 36.69 -8.62 -70.03
CA LEU A 453 37.35 -7.33 -69.87
C LEU A 453 37.98 -6.90 -71.19
N GLN A 454 37.86 -5.62 -71.54
CA GLN A 454 38.40 -5.10 -72.80
C GLN A 454 39.18 -3.80 -72.57
N LEU A 455 40.43 -3.77 -73.05
CA LEU A 455 41.27 -2.59 -72.98
C LEU A 455 40.85 -1.55 -74.05
N PRO A 456 41.01 -0.24 -73.79
CA PRO A 456 40.74 0.80 -74.77
C PRO A 456 41.66 0.68 -76.00
N SER A 457 41.15 0.97 -77.19
CA SER A 457 41.94 0.99 -78.42
C SER A 457 42.86 2.23 -78.46
N LYS A 458 44.06 2.12 -79.08
CA LYS A 458 45.00 3.25 -79.20
C LYS A 458 44.40 4.47 -79.93
N GLN A 459 43.42 4.27 -80.80
CA GLN A 459 42.74 5.35 -81.53
C GLN A 459 41.72 6.12 -80.68
N GLN A 460 41.16 5.52 -79.62
CA GLN A 460 40.25 6.21 -78.70
C GLN A 460 40.97 7.09 -77.68
N LEU A 461 42.28 6.89 -77.49
CA LEU A 461 43.14 7.73 -76.64
C LEU A 461 43.62 9.01 -77.35
N ALA A 462 43.52 9.09 -78.69
CA ALA A 462 44.04 10.21 -79.48
C ALA A 462 43.00 11.28 -79.88
N ASN A 463 41.72 11.10 -79.55
CA ASN A 463 40.62 12.01 -79.93
C ASN A 463 40.05 12.82 -78.74
N GLY A 464 40.77 12.87 -77.61
CA GLY A 464 40.52 13.83 -76.54
C GLY A 464 41.50 14.99 -76.67
N ASP A 465 41.00 16.23 -76.69
CA ASP A 465 41.82 17.44 -76.84
C ASP A 465 42.95 17.52 -75.79
N SER A 466 44.16 17.74 -76.28
CA SER A 466 45.38 18.13 -75.56
C SER A 466 45.78 17.30 -74.33
N ALA A 467 46.47 16.19 -74.55
CA ALA A 467 47.27 15.51 -73.53
C ALA A 467 48.76 15.71 -73.84
N SER A 468 49.49 16.37 -72.94
CA SER A 468 50.95 16.40 -72.95
C SER A 468 51.52 15.01 -72.63
N GLU A 469 52.81 14.77 -72.92
CA GLU A 469 53.51 13.53 -72.51
C GLU A 469 53.39 13.26 -70.98
N ASP A 470 53.08 14.30 -70.18
CA ASP A 470 52.85 14.21 -68.74
C ASP A 470 51.50 13.55 -68.35
N GLU A 471 50.45 13.62 -69.18
CA GLU A 471 49.12 13.04 -68.86
C GLU A 471 49.08 11.49 -69.03
N ASP A 472 49.85 10.95 -69.98
CA ASP A 472 49.98 9.49 -70.19
C ASP A 472 50.81 8.82 -69.08
N GLU A 473 51.79 9.53 -68.52
CA GLU A 473 52.53 9.09 -67.33
C GLU A 473 51.64 9.11 -66.08
N GLU A 474 50.82 10.15 -65.89
CA GLU A 474 49.93 10.26 -64.73
C GLU A 474 48.83 9.18 -64.73
N ALA A 475 48.28 8.84 -65.90
CA ALA A 475 47.32 7.75 -66.07
C ALA A 475 47.94 6.36 -65.80
N GLN A 476 49.17 6.10 -66.27
CA GLN A 476 49.87 4.85 -65.97
C GLN A 476 50.26 4.74 -64.48
N ILE A 477 50.68 5.85 -63.88
CA ILE A 477 50.96 5.93 -62.44
C ILE A 477 49.70 5.68 -61.61
N ALA A 478 48.53 6.16 -62.06
CA ALA A 478 47.24 5.90 -61.41
C ALA A 478 46.85 4.41 -61.46
N VAL A 479 46.97 3.76 -62.63
CA VAL A 479 46.72 2.31 -62.79
C VAL A 479 47.68 1.48 -61.91
N LEU A 480 48.97 1.83 -61.87
CA LEU A 480 49.95 1.17 -61.01
C LEU A 480 49.66 1.40 -59.52
N ARG A 481 49.15 2.57 -59.13
CA ARG A 481 48.74 2.88 -57.75
C ARG A 481 47.54 2.03 -57.32
N VAL A 482 46.55 1.86 -58.19
CA VAL A 482 45.40 0.98 -57.95
C VAL A 482 45.85 -0.48 -57.85
N LEU A 483 46.66 -0.98 -58.80
CA LEU A 483 47.18 -2.35 -58.74
C LEU A 483 47.99 -2.61 -57.46
N LYS A 484 48.84 -1.65 -57.05
CA LYS A 484 49.63 -1.77 -55.81
C LYS A 484 48.76 -1.74 -54.56
N LYS A 485 47.64 -1.01 -54.56
CA LYS A 485 46.62 -1.03 -53.49
C LYS A 485 45.98 -2.42 -53.35
N TYR A 486 45.63 -3.06 -54.47
CA TYR A 486 45.05 -4.41 -54.49
C TYR A 486 46.11 -5.51 -54.21
N GLU A 487 47.38 -5.33 -54.58
CA GLU A 487 48.46 -6.27 -54.26
C GLU A 487 48.87 -6.27 -52.79
N ASN A 488 48.81 -5.11 -52.14
CA ASN A 488 49.08 -4.95 -50.72
C ASN A 488 47.88 -5.35 -49.84
N ALA A 489 46.76 -5.76 -50.45
CA ALA A 489 45.59 -6.24 -49.74
C ALA A 489 45.91 -7.52 -48.96
N LYS A 490 45.51 -7.58 -47.68
CA LYS A 490 45.77 -8.76 -46.85
C LYS A 490 44.93 -9.94 -47.33
N VAL A 491 45.58 -11.09 -47.56
CA VAL A 491 44.90 -12.33 -47.95
C VAL A 491 44.42 -13.03 -46.69
N LYS A 492 43.10 -13.15 -46.51
CA LYS A 492 42.50 -13.80 -45.34
C LYS A 492 41.33 -14.68 -45.79
N GLU A 493 41.43 -15.99 -45.57
CA GLU A 493 40.25 -16.86 -45.53
C GLU A 493 39.79 -16.88 -44.08
N THR A 494 38.71 -16.18 -43.77
CA THR A 494 38.03 -16.35 -42.47
C THR A 494 36.77 -17.11 -42.79
N THR A 495 36.65 -18.34 -42.29
CA THR A 495 35.40 -19.08 -42.41
C THR A 495 34.31 -18.38 -41.59
N ALA A 496 33.04 -18.54 -41.96
CA ALA A 496 31.94 -17.93 -41.22
C ALA A 496 31.90 -18.39 -39.75
N GLU A 497 32.33 -19.63 -39.49
CA GLU A 497 32.41 -20.21 -38.14
C GLU A 497 33.54 -19.59 -37.30
N GLU A 498 34.73 -19.37 -37.87
CA GLU A 498 35.82 -18.68 -37.15
C GLU A 498 35.49 -17.21 -36.87
N ALA A 499 34.82 -16.53 -37.81
CA ALA A 499 34.36 -15.16 -37.60
C ALA A 499 33.31 -15.07 -36.48
N GLN A 500 32.42 -16.05 -36.39
CA GLN A 500 31.43 -16.16 -35.31
C GLN A 500 32.09 -16.43 -33.95
N GLN A 501 33.03 -17.37 -33.88
CA GLN A 501 33.76 -17.65 -32.63
C GLN A 501 34.60 -16.46 -32.14
N ILE A 502 35.22 -15.70 -33.06
CA ILE A 502 35.95 -14.47 -32.71
C ILE A 502 34.98 -13.40 -32.20
N ALA A 503 33.81 -13.26 -32.82
CA ALA A 503 32.78 -12.34 -32.37
C ALA A 503 32.23 -12.70 -30.99
N GLU A 504 31.95 -13.98 -30.73
CA GLU A 504 31.51 -14.51 -29.43
C GLU A 504 32.58 -14.32 -28.36
N LYS A 505 33.85 -14.61 -28.63
CA LYS A 505 34.95 -14.35 -27.67
C LYS A 505 35.10 -12.87 -27.34
N LYS A 506 35.02 -11.99 -28.35
CA LYS A 506 35.09 -10.53 -28.15
C LYS A 506 33.86 -10.01 -27.39
N TYR A 507 32.72 -10.65 -27.58
CA TYR A 507 31.48 -10.34 -26.87
C TYR A 507 31.60 -10.72 -25.39
N GLU A 508 32.04 -11.94 -25.11
CA GLU A 508 32.30 -12.43 -23.75
C GLU A 508 33.33 -11.56 -23.02
N GLN A 509 34.42 -11.17 -23.70
CA GLN A 509 35.40 -10.24 -23.14
C GLN A 509 34.77 -8.91 -22.71
N LYS A 510 33.90 -8.33 -23.55
CA LYS A 510 33.21 -7.08 -23.20
C LYS A 510 32.23 -7.25 -22.04
N PHE A 511 31.57 -8.40 -21.96
CA PHE A 511 30.69 -8.72 -20.83
C PHE A 511 31.50 -8.79 -19.53
N GLN A 512 32.65 -9.49 -19.54
CA GLN A 512 33.55 -9.53 -18.38
C GLN A 512 34.13 -8.14 -18.04
N GLU A 513 34.49 -7.32 -19.04
CA GLU A 513 34.91 -5.93 -18.80
C GLU A 513 33.79 -5.09 -18.15
N TRP A 514 32.54 -5.29 -18.56
CA TRP A 514 31.39 -4.62 -17.97
C TRP A 514 31.18 -5.04 -16.51
N LYS A 515 31.30 -6.34 -16.21
CA LYS A 515 31.31 -6.84 -14.83
C LYS A 515 32.46 -6.25 -14.01
N ASN A 516 33.66 -6.19 -14.58
CA ASN A 516 34.83 -5.63 -13.92
C ASN A 516 34.63 -4.15 -13.53
N LYS A 517 34.01 -3.35 -14.41
CA LYS A 517 33.66 -1.94 -14.10
C LYS A 517 32.73 -1.80 -12.90
N TYR A 518 31.77 -2.71 -12.74
CA TYR A 518 30.87 -2.70 -11.58
C TYR A 518 31.65 -2.93 -10.29
N TYR A 519 32.50 -3.96 -10.25
CA TYR A 519 33.28 -4.28 -9.05
C TYR A 519 34.30 -3.17 -8.73
N GLU A 520 35.01 -2.66 -9.73
CA GLU A 520 35.94 -1.53 -9.54
C GLU A 520 35.22 -0.28 -9.04
N GLY A 521 34.03 0.03 -9.59
CA GLY A 521 33.26 1.21 -9.22
C GLY A 521 32.58 1.12 -7.85
N LYS A 522 32.09 -0.05 -7.45
CA LYS A 522 31.32 -0.23 -6.21
C LYS A 522 32.15 -0.71 -5.03
N PHE A 523 33.17 -1.52 -5.27
CA PHE A 523 33.99 -2.16 -4.24
C PHE A 523 35.45 -1.70 -4.25
N GLY A 524 35.91 -1.03 -5.32
CA GLY A 524 37.28 -0.53 -5.45
C GLY A 524 38.29 -1.59 -5.89
N TRP A 525 37.84 -2.79 -6.26
CA TRP A 525 38.66 -3.90 -6.77
C TRP A 525 37.95 -4.61 -7.92
N GLY A 526 38.72 -5.23 -8.82
CA GLY A 526 38.21 -5.87 -10.04
C GLY A 526 37.90 -7.37 -9.91
N THR A 527 37.41 -7.97 -10.99
CA THR A 527 37.05 -9.41 -11.09
C THR A 527 38.23 -10.37 -10.91
N ASP A 528 39.46 -9.87 -11.02
CA ASP A 528 40.68 -10.67 -10.88
C ASP A 528 40.98 -11.04 -9.42
N ASN A 529 40.35 -10.37 -8.45
CA ASN A 529 40.53 -10.67 -7.03
C ASN A 529 39.58 -11.79 -6.57
N ASP A 530 39.94 -13.03 -6.90
CA ASP A 530 39.13 -14.21 -6.58
C ASP A 530 38.91 -14.41 -5.06
N GLU A 531 39.83 -13.96 -4.21
CA GLU A 531 39.68 -14.10 -2.76
C GLU A 531 38.58 -13.19 -2.21
N GLU A 532 38.60 -11.89 -2.58
CA GLU A 532 37.56 -10.95 -2.16
C GLU A 532 36.20 -11.26 -2.82
N MET A 533 36.21 -11.73 -4.08
CA MET A 533 34.99 -12.20 -4.74
C MET A 533 34.36 -13.39 -4.01
N ARG A 534 35.17 -14.35 -3.57
CA ARG A 534 34.69 -15.51 -2.80
C ARG A 534 34.10 -15.06 -1.45
N LYS A 535 34.80 -14.20 -0.70
CA LYS A 535 34.29 -13.68 0.58
C LYS A 535 32.96 -12.93 0.42
N LEU A 536 32.83 -12.10 -0.62
CA LEU A 536 31.61 -11.37 -0.95
C LEU A 536 30.45 -12.33 -1.23
N THR A 537 30.67 -13.30 -2.12
CA THR A 537 29.64 -14.24 -2.58
C THR A 537 29.25 -15.22 -1.48
N GLU A 538 30.20 -15.75 -0.70
CA GLU A 538 29.92 -16.60 0.45
C GLU A 538 29.10 -15.85 1.52
N ASN A 539 29.44 -14.59 1.82
CA ASN A 539 28.68 -13.78 2.78
C ASN A 539 27.26 -13.47 2.29
N TYR A 540 27.06 -13.34 0.97
CA TYR A 540 25.73 -13.16 0.39
C TYR A 540 24.87 -14.44 0.51
N VAL A 541 25.42 -15.61 0.16
CA VAL A 541 24.70 -16.90 0.27
C VAL A 541 24.40 -17.23 1.74
N GLN A 542 25.34 -16.97 2.66
CA GLN A 542 25.06 -17.02 4.11
C GLN A 542 23.88 -16.14 4.48
N GLY A 543 23.82 -14.92 3.94
CA GLY A 543 22.72 -14.02 4.23
C GLY A 543 21.38 -14.53 3.75
N LEU A 544 21.30 -15.13 2.56
CA LEU A 544 20.05 -15.72 2.06
C LEU A 544 19.56 -16.83 3.02
N GLN A 545 20.48 -17.68 3.47
CA GLN A 545 20.17 -18.75 4.42
C GLN A 545 19.80 -18.18 5.81
N TRP A 546 20.47 -17.12 6.27
CA TRP A 546 20.14 -16.45 7.53
C TRP A 546 18.74 -15.83 7.48
N VAL A 547 18.37 -15.17 6.38
CA VAL A 547 17.04 -14.56 6.19
C VAL A 547 15.97 -15.65 6.20
N LEU A 548 16.18 -16.76 5.48
CA LEU A 548 15.24 -17.88 5.51
C LEU A 548 15.09 -18.48 6.91
N TYR A 549 16.19 -18.70 7.64
CA TYR A 549 16.06 -19.13 9.03
C TYR A 549 15.32 -18.10 9.89
N TYR A 550 15.56 -16.80 9.69
CA TYR A 550 14.90 -15.75 10.45
C TYR A 550 13.37 -15.79 10.29
N TYR A 551 12.89 -16.06 9.09
CA TYR A 551 11.47 -16.14 8.77
C TYR A 551 10.83 -17.46 9.21
N TYR A 552 11.50 -18.60 9.01
CA TYR A 552 10.95 -19.93 9.31
C TYR A 552 11.15 -20.37 10.76
N ARG A 553 12.27 -19.98 11.38
CA ARG A 553 12.76 -20.54 12.66
C ARG A 553 13.05 -19.48 13.72
N GLY A 554 13.06 -18.20 13.35
CA GLY A 554 13.51 -17.11 14.22
C GLY A 554 15.01 -16.86 14.11
N VAL A 555 15.56 -16.01 14.98
CA VAL A 555 16.95 -15.52 14.87
C VAL A 555 17.95 -16.67 14.89
N ALA A 556 18.65 -16.90 13.77
CA ALA A 556 19.73 -17.89 13.70
C ALA A 556 21.05 -17.39 14.31
N SER A 557 21.31 -16.08 14.21
CA SER A 557 22.48 -15.43 14.79
C SER A 557 22.22 -13.94 15.00
N TRP A 558 22.35 -13.49 16.25
CA TRP A 558 22.32 -12.08 16.63
C TRP A 558 23.51 -11.27 16.08
N PRO A 559 24.77 -11.75 16.13
CA PRO A 559 25.93 -10.98 15.66
C PRO A 559 26.18 -11.05 14.15
N TRP A 560 25.56 -11.98 13.41
CA TRP A 560 25.75 -12.06 11.97
C TRP A 560 25.18 -10.84 11.24
N PHE A 561 25.90 -10.36 10.22
CA PHE A 561 25.44 -9.31 9.30
C PHE A 561 26.18 -9.38 7.96
N TYR A 562 25.59 -8.78 6.93
CA TYR A 562 26.22 -8.65 5.62
C TYR A 562 27.24 -7.50 5.59
N ARG A 563 28.49 -7.78 5.19
CA ARG A 563 29.66 -6.92 5.43
C ARG A 563 29.96 -5.90 4.32
N TYR A 564 29.05 -5.76 3.35
CA TYR A 564 29.25 -4.92 2.17
C TYR A 564 28.01 -4.04 1.94
N HIS A 565 28.17 -2.88 1.30
CA HIS A 565 27.04 -2.01 0.95
C HIS A 565 26.29 -2.47 -0.32
N TYR A 566 26.91 -3.31 -1.13
CA TYR A 566 26.40 -3.78 -2.42
C TYR A 566 26.41 -5.31 -2.49
N SER A 567 25.52 -5.87 -3.31
CA SER A 567 25.45 -7.30 -3.63
C SER A 567 26.49 -7.69 -4.68
N PRO A 568 26.86 -8.98 -4.79
CA PRO A 568 27.54 -9.48 -5.97
C PRO A 568 26.61 -9.46 -7.20
N MET A 569 27.19 -9.61 -8.39
CA MET A 569 26.42 -9.95 -9.58
C MET A 569 25.82 -11.36 -9.45
N ILE A 570 24.59 -11.55 -9.95
CA ILE A 570 23.82 -12.81 -10.02
C ILE A 570 24.70 -13.97 -10.50
N SER A 571 25.40 -13.81 -11.62
CA SER A 571 26.23 -14.87 -12.21
C SER A 571 27.42 -15.27 -11.34
N ASP A 572 27.87 -14.39 -10.44
CA ASP A 572 28.96 -14.67 -9.50
C ASP A 572 28.47 -15.25 -8.16
N VAL A 573 27.18 -15.13 -7.80
CA VAL A 573 26.62 -15.69 -6.55
C VAL A 573 26.95 -17.18 -6.42
N LYS A 574 26.98 -17.90 -7.54
CA LYS A 574 27.32 -19.33 -7.60
C LYS A 574 28.70 -19.66 -7.01
N ARG A 575 29.66 -18.71 -7.05
CA ARG A 575 30.99 -18.87 -6.45
C ARG A 575 30.93 -19.00 -4.92
N GLY A 576 29.84 -18.54 -4.30
CA GLY A 576 29.60 -18.58 -2.86
C GLY A 576 28.84 -19.81 -2.36
N LEU A 577 28.47 -20.78 -3.22
CA LEU A 577 27.71 -21.97 -2.80
C LEU A 577 28.48 -22.90 -1.85
N GLY A 578 29.78 -22.68 -1.64
CA GLY A 578 30.59 -23.41 -0.65
C GLY A 578 30.55 -22.81 0.76
N ALA A 579 29.73 -21.78 1.01
CA ALA A 579 29.74 -21.06 2.27
C ALA A 579 29.33 -21.91 3.48
N ASP A 580 29.96 -21.66 4.62
CA ASP A 580 29.60 -22.27 5.91
C ASP A 580 28.28 -21.68 6.43
N MET A 581 27.32 -22.55 6.74
CA MET A 581 25.98 -22.20 7.21
C MET A 581 25.78 -22.47 8.72
N ASP A 582 26.85 -22.79 9.46
CA ASP A 582 26.81 -23.00 10.91
C ASP A 582 26.76 -21.66 11.68
N PHE A 583 25.56 -21.11 11.79
CA PHE A 583 25.30 -19.87 12.54
C PHE A 583 25.44 -20.09 14.05
N LYS A 584 26.21 -19.23 14.72
CA LYS A 584 26.24 -19.15 16.20
C LYS A 584 25.22 -18.13 16.67
N LEU A 585 24.29 -18.55 17.53
CA LEU A 585 23.19 -17.72 18.01
C LEU A 585 23.69 -16.40 18.62
N GLY A 586 24.71 -16.44 19.47
CA GLY A 586 25.23 -15.25 20.15
C GLY A 586 24.19 -14.64 21.10
N GLN A 587 24.30 -13.34 21.38
CA GLN A 587 23.38 -12.60 22.23
C GLN A 587 22.95 -11.29 21.55
N PRO A 588 21.72 -10.81 21.79
CA PRO A 588 21.31 -9.47 21.39
C PRO A 588 22.15 -8.41 22.11
N PHE A 589 22.33 -7.25 21.47
CA PHE A 589 22.85 -6.08 22.16
C PHE A 589 21.91 -5.60 23.27
N PHE A 590 22.49 -5.01 24.31
CA PHE A 590 21.68 -4.23 25.24
C PHE A 590 21.12 -2.96 24.57
N PRO A 591 20.00 -2.42 25.05
CA PRO A 591 19.35 -1.28 24.40
C PRO A 591 20.28 -0.09 24.12
N PHE A 592 21.14 0.30 25.07
CA PHE A 592 22.07 1.42 24.86
C PHE A 592 23.19 1.09 23.88
N GLN A 593 23.60 -0.16 23.80
CA GLN A 593 24.59 -0.62 22.82
C GLN A 593 24.02 -0.52 21.42
N GLN A 594 22.76 -0.92 21.22
CA GLN A 594 22.06 -0.69 19.97
C GLN A 594 21.91 0.81 19.67
N LEU A 595 21.49 1.64 20.64
CA LEU A 595 21.35 3.09 20.43
C LEU A 595 22.66 3.71 19.93
N MET A 596 23.78 3.39 20.57
CA MET A 596 25.10 3.87 20.14
C MET A 596 25.52 3.30 18.78
N GLY A 597 25.06 2.10 18.42
CA GLY A 597 25.31 1.48 17.13
C GLY A 597 24.45 2.04 15.98
N VAL A 598 23.29 2.63 16.24
CA VAL A 598 22.34 3.08 15.19
C VAL A 598 22.15 4.58 15.09
N LEU A 599 22.31 5.35 16.17
CA LEU A 599 21.98 6.78 16.17
C LEU A 599 23.15 7.67 15.70
N PRO A 600 22.88 8.74 14.92
CA PRO A 600 23.87 9.76 14.59
C PRO A 600 24.12 10.73 15.76
N ASP A 601 25.23 11.45 15.73
CA ASP A 601 25.58 12.50 16.72
C ASP A 601 24.52 13.62 16.79
N ARG A 602 23.84 13.90 15.68
CA ARG A 602 22.70 14.83 15.57
C ARG A 602 21.56 14.50 16.55
N SER A 603 21.37 13.20 16.85
CA SER A 603 20.33 12.68 17.74
C SER A 603 20.87 12.32 19.13
N LYS A 604 22.08 12.77 19.51
CA LYS A 604 22.72 12.43 20.80
C LYS A 604 21.87 12.71 22.04
N LYS A 605 20.95 13.70 21.99
CA LYS A 605 20.05 14.03 23.12
C LYS A 605 19.15 12.86 23.54
N ILE A 606 18.92 11.88 22.65
CA ILE A 606 18.13 10.67 22.91
C ILE A 606 18.92 9.64 23.74
N VAL A 607 20.24 9.66 23.66
CA VAL A 607 21.16 8.74 24.34
C VAL A 607 21.49 9.31 25.75
N PRO A 608 21.77 8.45 26.76
CA PRO A 608 22.28 8.90 28.06
C PRO A 608 23.43 9.89 27.95
N GLN A 609 23.41 10.92 28.80
CA GLN A 609 24.41 12.00 28.79
C GLN A 609 25.85 11.49 28.94
N ALA A 610 26.03 10.39 29.67
CA ALA A 610 27.31 9.72 29.88
C ALA A 610 28.05 9.35 28.57
N TYR A 611 27.31 9.11 27.49
CA TYR A 611 27.89 8.68 26.20
C TYR A 611 28.05 9.80 25.18
N HIS A 612 27.57 11.02 25.46
CA HIS A 612 27.60 12.12 24.46
C HIS A 612 29.00 12.43 23.98
N GLU A 613 30.00 12.41 24.87
CA GLU A 613 31.41 12.63 24.52
C GLU A 613 31.94 11.59 23.52
N LEU A 614 31.49 10.34 23.59
CA LEU A 614 31.92 9.29 22.67
C LEU A 614 31.46 9.56 21.23
N MET A 615 30.38 10.30 21.04
CA MET A 615 29.81 10.62 19.72
C MET A 615 30.36 11.91 19.10
N ILE A 616 30.94 12.80 19.91
CA ILE A 616 31.30 14.17 19.46
C ILE A 616 32.77 14.53 19.68
N SER A 617 33.45 13.88 20.62
CA SER A 617 34.83 14.23 20.95
C SER A 617 35.77 13.71 19.84
N PRO A 618 36.66 14.55 19.29
CA PRO A 618 37.71 14.10 18.39
C PRO A 618 38.63 13.04 19.01
N ASP A 619 38.76 13.02 20.34
CA ASP A 619 39.58 12.05 21.08
C ASP A 619 38.84 10.72 21.33
N SER A 620 37.57 10.60 20.91
CA SER A 620 36.80 9.37 21.10
C SER A 620 37.39 8.24 20.25
N PRO A 621 37.57 7.03 20.83
CA PRO A 621 38.09 5.87 20.11
C PRO A 621 37.13 5.34 19.03
N ILE A 622 35.93 5.91 18.92
CA ILE A 622 34.86 5.52 17.98
C ILE A 622 34.26 6.73 17.24
N ILE A 623 34.97 7.87 17.18
CA ILE A 623 34.48 9.07 16.47
C ILE A 623 34.21 8.83 14.98
N ASP A 624 34.98 7.91 14.37
CA ASP A 624 34.81 7.46 12.98
C ASP A 624 33.45 6.80 12.72
N PHE A 625 32.74 6.35 13.76
CA PHE A 625 31.40 5.79 13.63
C PHE A 625 30.32 6.86 13.44
N TYR A 626 30.62 8.14 13.65
CA TYR A 626 29.63 9.23 13.58
C TYR A 626 30.01 10.29 12.53
N PRO A 627 30.10 9.93 11.24
CA PRO A 627 30.40 10.90 10.20
C PRO A 627 29.26 11.92 10.06
N ARG A 628 29.61 13.21 9.97
CA ARG A 628 28.64 14.27 9.71
C ARG A 628 28.22 14.35 8.25
N ASP A 629 29.17 14.09 7.36
CA ASP A 629 28.99 14.03 5.91
C ASP A 629 29.19 12.60 5.42
N PHE A 630 28.31 12.11 4.56
CA PHE A 630 28.38 10.78 3.98
C PHE A 630 27.87 10.78 2.55
N GLU A 631 28.40 9.87 1.73
CA GLU A 631 28.04 9.74 0.32
C GLU A 631 26.70 8.99 0.17
N LEU A 632 25.88 9.49 -0.76
CA LEU A 632 24.62 8.89 -1.14
C LEU A 632 24.73 8.40 -2.59
N ASP A 633 24.72 7.08 -2.77
CA ASP A 633 24.76 6.48 -4.10
C ASP A 633 23.36 6.04 -4.52
N MET A 634 22.81 6.69 -5.55
CA MET A 634 21.48 6.37 -6.07
C MET A 634 21.39 4.94 -6.62
N ASN A 635 22.50 4.33 -7.06
CA ASN A 635 22.59 2.95 -7.55
C ASN A 635 21.40 2.50 -8.44
N GLY A 636 21.04 3.31 -9.43
CA GLY A 636 19.92 3.03 -10.35
C GLY A 636 18.51 3.32 -9.80
N LYS A 637 18.38 3.73 -8.54
CA LYS A 637 17.11 4.12 -7.92
C LYS A 637 16.70 5.52 -8.36
N LYS A 638 15.38 5.73 -8.43
CA LYS A 638 14.77 7.00 -8.87
C LYS A 638 14.56 7.98 -7.73
N MET A 639 14.45 7.48 -6.50
CA MET A 639 14.10 8.27 -5.33
C MET A 639 15.26 8.28 -4.35
N GLU A 640 15.59 9.45 -3.80
CA GLU A 640 16.75 9.60 -2.91
C GLU A 640 16.62 8.80 -1.62
N TRP A 641 15.40 8.55 -1.14
CA TRP A 641 15.17 7.71 0.04
C TRP A 641 15.49 6.22 -0.18
N GLU A 642 15.69 5.79 -1.44
CA GLU A 642 16.15 4.44 -1.79
C GLU A 642 17.67 4.39 -2.01
N ALA A 643 18.38 5.52 -1.91
CA ALA A 643 19.82 5.58 -2.14
C ALA A 643 20.61 4.83 -1.07
N VAL A 644 21.75 4.27 -1.48
CA VAL A 644 22.68 3.58 -0.59
C VAL A 644 23.44 4.64 0.23
N VAL A 645 23.28 4.58 1.54
CA VAL A 645 23.96 5.45 2.51
C VAL A 645 25.30 4.83 2.88
N LYS A 646 26.41 5.39 2.37
CA LYS A 646 27.76 4.88 2.64
C LYS A 646 28.28 5.39 3.98
N ILE A 647 28.03 4.63 5.04
CA ILE A 647 28.57 4.85 6.38
C ILE A 647 29.44 3.67 6.85
N PRO A 648 30.50 3.89 7.65
CA PRO A 648 31.39 2.83 8.12
C PRO A 648 30.65 1.81 8.99
N PHE A 649 30.83 0.51 8.79
CA PHE A 649 30.21 -0.51 9.64
C PHE A 649 30.77 -0.50 11.08
N ILE A 650 29.91 -0.69 12.08
CA ILE A 650 30.32 -0.72 13.48
C ILE A 650 31.18 -1.97 13.75
N ASN A 651 32.34 -1.75 14.36
CA ASN A 651 33.08 -2.83 15.01
C ASN A 651 32.58 -2.99 16.45
N GLU A 652 31.98 -4.15 16.73
CA GLU A 652 31.36 -4.48 18.01
C GLU A 652 32.33 -4.38 19.19
N ASP A 653 33.52 -4.98 19.09
CA ASP A 653 34.50 -4.94 20.18
C ASP A 653 34.97 -3.52 20.51
N ARG A 654 35.17 -2.68 19.50
CA ARG A 654 35.55 -1.26 19.69
C ARG A 654 34.42 -0.48 20.38
N LEU A 655 33.17 -0.69 19.94
CA LEU A 655 32.01 -0.02 20.52
C LEU A 655 31.84 -0.39 22.00
N LEU A 656 31.81 -1.69 22.31
CA LEU A 656 31.57 -2.18 23.66
C LEU A 656 32.68 -1.73 24.63
N LYS A 657 33.95 -1.79 24.22
CA LYS A 657 35.08 -1.29 25.03
C LYS A 657 34.98 0.22 25.30
N ALA A 658 34.58 1.01 24.31
CA ALA A 658 34.39 2.45 24.49
C ALA A 658 33.25 2.76 25.46
N MET A 659 32.12 2.06 25.33
CA MET A 659 30.96 2.25 26.22
C MET A 659 31.25 1.83 27.67
N ALA A 660 31.94 0.70 27.87
CA ALA A 660 32.31 0.21 29.20
C ALA A 660 33.10 1.25 30.02
N SER A 661 33.89 2.10 29.36
CA SER A 661 34.64 3.19 30.03
C SER A 661 33.74 4.26 30.67
N LYS A 662 32.49 4.39 30.24
CA LYS A 662 31.54 5.43 30.69
C LYS A 662 30.33 4.86 31.45
N GLU A 663 30.12 3.54 31.47
CA GLU A 663 28.95 2.89 32.11
C GLU A 663 28.77 3.21 33.60
N HIS A 664 29.87 3.45 34.33
CA HIS A 664 29.81 3.81 35.75
C HIS A 664 29.14 5.17 36.01
N LEU A 665 29.00 6.02 34.98
CA LEU A 665 28.37 7.33 35.05
C LEU A 665 26.84 7.29 34.84
N LEU A 666 26.29 6.13 34.48
CA LEU A 666 24.83 5.97 34.27
C LEU A 666 24.06 6.03 35.60
N THR A 667 22.88 6.65 35.58
CA THR A 667 21.98 6.66 36.73
C THR A 667 21.36 5.27 36.98
N PRO A 668 20.81 4.98 38.17
CA PRO A 668 20.10 3.73 38.43
C PRO A 668 18.94 3.48 37.46
N GLU A 669 18.17 4.52 37.10
CA GLU A 669 17.07 4.43 36.14
C GLU A 669 17.57 4.11 34.73
N GLU A 670 18.68 4.72 34.31
CA GLU A 670 19.31 4.41 33.03
C GLU A 670 19.84 2.98 32.99
N LYS A 671 20.44 2.49 34.08
CA LYS A 671 20.89 1.10 34.20
C LYS A 671 19.71 0.12 34.12
N ALA A 672 18.59 0.43 34.75
CA ALA A 672 17.37 -0.38 34.65
C ALA A 672 16.80 -0.40 33.23
N ARG A 673 16.81 0.75 32.53
CA ARG A 673 16.35 0.87 31.13
C ARG A 673 17.26 0.15 30.13
N ASN A 674 18.52 -0.09 30.49
CA ASN A 674 19.48 -0.83 29.67
C ASN A 674 19.41 -2.36 29.86
N ASN A 675 18.37 -2.89 30.48
CA ASN A 675 18.18 -4.34 30.65
C ASN A 675 17.00 -4.86 29.83
N PHE A 676 16.92 -6.17 29.63
CA PHE A 676 15.79 -6.80 28.95
C PHE A 676 14.59 -6.95 29.90
N GLY A 677 13.40 -6.84 29.31
CA GLY A 677 12.13 -7.03 30.00
C GLY A 677 11.47 -8.35 29.63
N VAL A 678 10.18 -8.44 29.92
CA VAL A 678 9.35 -9.62 29.69
C VAL A 678 8.08 -9.23 28.94
N THR A 679 7.52 -10.18 28.20
CA THR A 679 6.18 -10.05 27.62
C THR A 679 5.14 -10.15 28.74
N LEU A 680 4.06 -9.38 28.65
CA LEU A 680 3.01 -9.34 29.67
C LEU A 680 1.67 -9.79 29.10
N LYS A 681 0.93 -10.53 29.91
CA LYS A 681 -0.45 -10.93 29.67
C LYS A 681 -1.38 -10.19 30.64
N PHE A 682 -2.49 -9.70 30.11
CA PHE A 682 -3.52 -8.99 30.85
C PHE A 682 -4.82 -9.77 30.73
N THR A 683 -5.43 -10.10 31.87
CA THR A 683 -6.68 -10.86 31.94
C THR A 683 -7.64 -10.21 32.92
N HIS A 684 -8.93 -10.17 32.55
CA HIS A 684 -9.99 -9.73 33.44
C HIS A 684 -10.29 -10.80 34.50
N SER A 685 -10.46 -10.38 35.75
CA SER A 685 -10.98 -11.23 36.82
C SER A 685 -11.97 -10.44 37.68
N PRO A 686 -13.22 -10.92 37.84
CA PRO A 686 -14.23 -10.23 38.63
C PRO A 686 -13.95 -10.26 40.13
N ASP A 687 -13.08 -11.16 40.60
CA ASP A 687 -12.79 -11.37 42.03
C ASP A 687 -11.78 -10.38 42.62
N ILE A 688 -11.07 -9.64 41.76
CA ILE A 688 -10.10 -8.63 42.17
C ILE A 688 -10.65 -7.24 41.93
N GLU A 689 -10.49 -6.32 42.89
CA GLU A 689 -10.84 -4.91 42.73
C GLU A 689 -9.82 -4.07 43.49
N PHE A 690 -9.08 -3.22 42.78
CA PHE A 690 -8.10 -2.31 43.39
C PHE A 690 -7.97 -1.01 42.60
N THR A 691 -7.39 0.02 43.22
CA THR A 691 -7.08 1.27 42.53
C THR A 691 -5.76 1.14 41.77
N TYR A 692 -5.79 1.21 40.44
CA TYR A 692 -4.58 1.26 39.61
C TYR A 692 -4.14 2.72 39.42
N PRO A 693 -2.88 3.07 39.73
CA PRO A 693 -2.43 4.45 39.72
C PRO A 693 -2.31 5.02 38.31
N SER A 694 -2.53 6.33 38.18
CA SER A 694 -2.35 7.06 36.93
C SER A 694 -0.91 6.95 36.42
N SER A 695 -0.77 6.62 35.14
CA SER A 695 0.53 6.63 34.45
C SER A 695 0.99 8.05 34.08
N PHE A 696 0.10 9.05 34.09
CA PHE A 696 0.38 10.44 33.73
C PHE A 696 -0.50 11.41 34.54
N VAL A 697 -0.04 11.77 35.74
CA VAL A 697 -0.78 12.63 36.68
C VAL A 697 -1.14 13.98 36.05
N GLY A 698 -2.39 14.39 36.22
CA GLY A 698 -2.95 15.63 35.65
C GLY A 698 -3.53 15.48 34.24
N VAL A 699 -3.15 14.43 33.50
CA VAL A 699 -3.70 14.08 32.18
C VAL A 699 -4.66 12.90 32.30
N PHE A 700 -4.23 11.84 32.98
CA PHE A 700 -5.03 10.64 33.22
C PHE A 700 -5.39 10.52 34.71
N PRO A 701 -6.63 10.13 35.06
CA PRO A 701 -7.01 9.83 36.44
C PRO A 701 -6.52 8.44 36.87
N ASP A 702 -6.57 8.15 38.17
CA ASP A 702 -6.43 6.77 38.66
C ASP A 702 -7.64 5.93 38.20
N ILE A 703 -7.47 4.60 38.05
CA ILE A 703 -8.56 3.66 37.77
C ILE A 703 -9.05 3.14 39.13
N PRO A 704 -10.21 3.58 39.64
CA PRO A 704 -10.62 3.26 41.01
C PRO A 704 -11.05 1.80 41.22
N ARG A 705 -11.47 1.12 40.15
CA ARG A 705 -11.96 -0.27 40.17
C ARG A 705 -11.31 -1.07 39.04
N CYS A 706 -10.03 -1.33 39.20
CA CYS A 706 -9.28 -2.17 38.28
C CYS A 706 -9.57 -3.66 38.58
N HIS A 707 -9.99 -4.38 37.55
CA HIS A 707 -10.26 -5.82 37.55
C HIS A 707 -9.24 -6.59 36.68
N CYS A 708 -8.16 -5.92 36.27
CA CYS A 708 -7.14 -6.47 35.40
C CYS A 708 -5.99 -7.10 36.21
N ILE A 709 -5.62 -8.32 35.87
CA ILE A 709 -4.44 -9.01 36.40
C ILE A 709 -3.31 -8.91 35.36
N GLU A 710 -2.16 -8.39 35.77
CA GLU A 710 -0.93 -8.41 34.97
C GLU A 710 -0.08 -9.63 35.34
N ASN A 711 0.22 -10.48 34.37
CA ASN A 711 1.09 -11.64 34.53
C ASN A 711 2.24 -11.59 33.52
N VAL A 712 3.38 -12.20 33.88
CA VAL A 712 4.42 -12.50 32.90
C VAL A 712 3.87 -13.53 31.92
N TYR A 713 4.05 -13.26 30.63
CA TYR A 713 3.66 -14.18 29.58
C TYR A 713 4.88 -14.92 29.05
N GLU A 714 4.86 -16.23 29.21
CA GLU A 714 5.80 -17.13 28.56
C GLU A 714 5.18 -17.63 27.26
N LEU A 715 5.97 -17.65 26.19
CA LEU A 715 5.52 -18.20 24.92
C LEU A 715 5.28 -19.72 25.06
N PRO A 716 4.42 -20.32 24.21
CA PRO A 716 4.15 -21.75 24.25
C PRO A 716 5.43 -22.61 24.20
N THR A 717 5.57 -23.56 25.11
CA THR A 717 6.80 -24.35 25.25
C THR A 717 7.01 -25.26 24.04
N MET A 718 8.27 -25.33 23.56
CA MET A 718 8.69 -26.17 22.43
C MET A 718 9.46 -27.42 22.86
N GLU A 719 9.49 -27.73 24.16
CA GLU A 719 10.21 -28.90 24.67
C GLU A 719 9.61 -30.20 24.11
N GLY A 720 10.41 -30.93 23.32
CA GLY A 720 9.97 -32.15 22.65
C GLY A 720 9.10 -31.94 21.42
N LEU A 721 8.90 -30.69 20.98
CA LEU A 721 8.10 -30.33 19.80
C LEU A 721 9.01 -29.75 18.70
N GLU A 722 8.64 -30.01 17.45
CA GLU A 722 9.25 -29.36 16.29
C GLU A 722 8.26 -28.36 15.67
N PRO A 723 8.73 -27.24 15.11
CA PRO A 723 7.86 -26.31 14.39
C PRO A 723 7.14 -27.01 13.23
N TYR A 724 5.82 -26.87 13.19
CA TYR A 724 5.03 -27.37 12.08
C TYR A 724 5.17 -26.43 10.87
N VAL A 725 5.57 -26.96 9.71
CA VAL A 725 5.72 -26.21 8.46
C VAL A 725 4.82 -26.83 7.39
N GLY A 726 3.83 -26.07 6.94
CA GLY A 726 2.82 -26.50 5.97
C GLY A 726 1.38 -26.41 6.53
N LEU A 727 0.45 -27.00 5.78
CA LEU A 727 -0.96 -27.13 6.16
C LEU A 727 -1.14 -28.24 7.20
N MET A 728 -1.85 -27.95 8.29
CA MET A 728 -2.22 -28.97 9.28
C MET A 728 -3.36 -29.87 8.78
N ASP A 729 -3.50 -31.04 9.40
CA ASP A 729 -4.63 -31.93 9.14
C ASP A 729 -5.95 -31.29 9.60
N GLY A 730 -7.00 -31.39 8.78
CA GLY A 730 -8.33 -30.83 9.10
C GLY A 730 -8.53 -29.35 8.74
N VAL A 731 -7.58 -28.76 8.02
CA VAL A 731 -7.69 -27.40 7.46
C VAL A 731 -8.77 -27.35 6.37
N LYS A 732 -9.65 -26.33 6.44
CA LYS A 732 -10.71 -26.08 5.47
C LYS A 732 -10.27 -25.05 4.41
N LEU A 733 -10.25 -25.45 3.15
CA LEU A 733 -9.81 -24.65 2.00
C LEU A 733 -10.90 -24.53 0.92
N GLY A 734 -10.72 -23.61 -0.01
CA GLY A 734 -11.57 -23.51 -1.20
C GLY A 734 -13.05 -23.32 -0.85
N THR A 735 -13.90 -24.22 -1.35
CA THR A 735 -15.35 -24.23 -1.08
C THR A 735 -15.72 -24.47 0.39
N GLU A 736 -14.83 -25.09 1.16
CA GLU A 736 -15.04 -25.37 2.59
C GLU A 736 -14.54 -24.25 3.50
N ALA A 737 -13.85 -23.25 2.94
CA ALA A 737 -13.29 -22.13 3.70
C ALA A 737 -14.33 -21.51 4.65
N LEU A 738 -13.86 -21.03 5.81
CA LEU A 738 -14.73 -20.45 6.82
C LEU A 738 -15.47 -19.20 6.30
N ALA A 739 -16.65 -18.94 6.85
CA ALA A 739 -17.49 -17.83 6.44
C ALA A 739 -16.74 -16.48 6.43
N GLY A 740 -16.93 -15.72 5.36
CA GLY A 740 -16.28 -14.43 5.13
C GLY A 740 -14.92 -14.50 4.45
N PHE A 741 -14.23 -15.64 4.45
CA PHE A 741 -12.98 -15.81 3.69
C PHE A 741 -13.31 -16.12 2.21
N PRO A 742 -12.74 -15.37 1.25
CA PRO A 742 -13.05 -15.52 -0.17
C PRO A 742 -12.43 -16.79 -0.76
N SER A 743 -13.09 -17.34 -1.79
CA SER A 743 -12.53 -18.40 -2.63
C SER A 743 -13.05 -18.32 -4.05
N LEU A 744 -12.14 -18.44 -5.02
CA LEU A 744 -12.44 -18.56 -6.45
C LEU A 744 -13.08 -19.92 -6.76
N LYS A 745 -12.80 -20.95 -5.96
CA LYS A 745 -13.29 -22.33 -6.18
C LYS A 745 -14.80 -22.48 -5.95
N THR A 746 -15.48 -21.44 -5.43
CA THR A 746 -16.95 -21.43 -5.25
C THR A 746 -17.75 -21.36 -6.55
N LEU A 747 -17.12 -20.88 -7.64
CA LEU A 747 -17.69 -20.93 -8.99
C LEU A 747 -16.70 -21.60 -9.95
N PRO A 748 -17.19 -22.39 -10.92
CA PRO A 748 -16.32 -23.07 -11.86
C PRO A 748 -15.72 -22.03 -12.84
N HIS A 749 -14.41 -22.12 -13.05
CA HIS A 749 -13.65 -21.13 -13.79
C HIS A 749 -12.40 -21.72 -14.46
N THR A 750 -11.86 -20.99 -15.42
CA THR A 750 -10.51 -21.14 -15.95
C THR A 750 -9.73 -19.86 -15.73
N ALA A 751 -8.40 -19.91 -15.76
CA ALA A 751 -7.58 -18.72 -15.59
C ALA A 751 -6.36 -18.73 -16.52
N GLN A 752 -6.00 -17.55 -16.99
CA GLN A 752 -4.81 -17.34 -17.83
C GLN A 752 -4.20 -15.95 -17.58
N LEU A 753 -2.88 -15.85 -17.75
CA LEU A 753 -2.21 -14.57 -17.73
C LEU A 753 -2.48 -13.78 -19.02
N GLY A 754 -2.77 -12.49 -18.89
CA GLY A 754 -2.94 -11.62 -20.04
C GLY A 754 -2.90 -10.13 -19.71
N PHE A 755 -2.65 -9.32 -20.74
CA PHE A 755 -2.69 -7.86 -20.66
C PHE A 755 -4.15 -7.37 -20.74
N HIS A 756 -4.80 -7.24 -19.58
CA HIS A 756 -6.24 -6.89 -19.51
C HIS A 756 -6.52 -5.43 -19.14
N GLY A 757 -5.50 -4.69 -18.71
CA GLY A 757 -5.63 -3.28 -18.29
C GLY A 757 -6.52 -3.11 -17.07
N VAL A 758 -6.30 -3.93 -16.03
CA VAL A 758 -7.08 -3.87 -14.79
C VAL A 758 -6.81 -2.55 -14.04
N THR A 759 -7.84 -2.00 -13.40
CA THR A 759 -7.79 -0.76 -12.61
C THR A 759 -8.10 -1.07 -11.15
N VAL A 760 -7.08 -1.56 -10.44
CA VAL A 760 -7.16 -1.83 -8.99
C VAL A 760 -6.96 -0.56 -8.17
N PHE A 761 -6.09 0.32 -8.67
CA PHE A 761 -5.80 1.63 -8.05
C PHE A 761 -6.36 2.76 -8.93
N GLN A 762 -5.65 3.90 -9.02
CA GLN A 762 -6.12 5.09 -9.74
C GLN A 762 -5.92 5.02 -11.27
N GLN A 763 -5.17 4.03 -11.77
CA GLN A 763 -4.77 3.92 -13.18
C GLN A 763 -4.84 2.47 -13.65
N GLU A 764 -5.02 2.26 -14.95
CA GLU A 764 -4.91 0.94 -15.57
C GLU A 764 -3.48 0.40 -15.44
N SER A 765 -3.38 -0.88 -15.07
CA SER A 765 -2.10 -1.59 -15.09
C SER A 765 -1.64 -1.81 -16.52
N ARG A 766 -0.31 -1.78 -16.69
CA ARG A 766 0.36 -2.06 -17.97
C ARG A 766 0.97 -3.46 -18.03
N ASN A 767 0.86 -4.21 -16.94
CA ASN A 767 1.43 -5.54 -16.80
C ASN A 767 0.36 -6.62 -17.01
N GLU A 768 0.80 -7.87 -17.11
CA GLU A 768 -0.09 -9.02 -17.13
C GLU A 768 -0.76 -9.22 -15.77
N SER A 769 -2.05 -9.55 -15.82
CA SER A 769 -2.85 -9.95 -14.67
C SER A 769 -3.39 -11.36 -14.90
N MET A 770 -3.63 -12.09 -13.80
CA MET A 770 -4.35 -13.36 -13.87
C MET A 770 -5.82 -13.08 -14.16
N VAL A 771 -6.27 -13.39 -15.37
CA VAL A 771 -7.66 -13.19 -15.82
C VAL A 771 -8.44 -14.47 -15.56
N VAL A 772 -9.43 -14.39 -14.68
CA VAL A 772 -10.31 -15.52 -14.32
C VAL A 772 -11.56 -15.46 -15.18
N THR A 773 -11.87 -16.53 -15.91
CA THR A 773 -13.03 -16.64 -16.80
C THR A 773 -13.99 -17.69 -16.25
N LEU A 774 -15.24 -17.31 -15.99
CA LEU A 774 -16.24 -18.29 -15.56
C LEU A 774 -16.53 -19.30 -16.67
N THR A 775 -16.63 -20.57 -16.31
CA THR A 775 -17.04 -21.62 -17.24
C THR A 775 -18.57 -21.76 -17.22
N GLU A 776 -19.17 -21.97 -18.39
CA GLU A 776 -20.62 -22.15 -18.58
C GLU A 776 -21.52 -20.99 -18.07
N PRO A 777 -21.17 -19.70 -18.26
CA PRO A 777 -21.95 -18.58 -17.73
C PRO A 777 -23.38 -18.55 -18.30
N GLU A 778 -23.57 -18.96 -19.56
CA GLU A 778 -24.86 -18.98 -20.27
C GLU A 778 -25.92 -19.86 -19.60
N SER A 779 -25.52 -20.95 -18.92
CA SER A 779 -26.48 -21.82 -18.23
C SER A 779 -27.02 -21.15 -16.96
N ARG A 780 -26.16 -20.38 -16.29
CA ARG A 780 -26.44 -19.70 -15.02
C ARG A 780 -27.08 -18.32 -15.23
N SER A 781 -26.87 -17.71 -16.39
CA SER A 781 -27.43 -16.40 -16.76
C SER A 781 -28.92 -16.46 -17.12
N ARG A 782 -29.46 -17.65 -17.41
CA ARG A 782 -30.86 -17.82 -17.82
C ARG A 782 -31.84 -17.29 -16.80
N VAL A 783 -32.83 -16.55 -17.30
CA VAL A 783 -33.89 -15.92 -16.51
C VAL A 783 -34.71 -16.96 -15.74
N GLU A 784 -34.99 -18.12 -16.33
CA GLU A 784 -35.74 -19.21 -15.67
C GLU A 784 -35.04 -19.70 -14.39
N THR A 785 -33.72 -19.86 -14.44
CA THR A 785 -32.90 -20.26 -13.29
C THR A 785 -32.94 -19.16 -12.23
N ALA A 786 -32.80 -17.90 -12.62
CA ALA A 786 -32.84 -16.75 -11.70
C ALA A 786 -34.21 -16.58 -11.03
N LYS A 787 -35.33 -16.74 -11.76
CA LYS A 787 -36.70 -16.68 -11.24
C LYS A 787 -36.93 -17.64 -10.08
N SER A 788 -36.36 -18.85 -10.16
CA SER A 788 -36.49 -19.86 -9.11
C SER A 788 -35.86 -19.47 -7.77
N LYS A 789 -35.06 -18.38 -7.74
CA LYS A 789 -34.38 -17.85 -6.55
C LYS A 789 -35.18 -16.73 -5.86
N ILE A 790 -36.24 -16.19 -6.46
CA ILE A 790 -37.08 -15.15 -5.83
C ILE A 790 -37.63 -15.66 -4.49
N GLY A 791 -37.52 -14.86 -3.44
CA GLY A 791 -37.93 -15.21 -2.08
C GLY A 791 -36.95 -16.12 -1.34
N LYS A 792 -35.84 -16.56 -1.96
CA LYS A 792 -34.82 -17.41 -1.32
C LYS A 792 -33.61 -16.60 -0.87
N ARG A 793 -32.96 -17.12 0.18
CA ARG A 793 -31.65 -16.64 0.66
C ARG A 793 -30.57 -17.20 -0.26
N VAL A 794 -29.65 -16.34 -0.70
CA VAL A 794 -28.54 -16.66 -1.61
C VAL A 794 -27.28 -15.91 -1.17
N HIS A 795 -26.15 -16.22 -1.81
CA HIS A 795 -24.88 -15.55 -1.59
C HIS A 795 -24.46 -14.72 -2.81
N ILE A 796 -24.13 -13.45 -2.57
CA ILE A 796 -23.80 -12.43 -3.57
C ILE A 796 -22.38 -11.89 -3.37
N GLY A 797 -21.84 -11.19 -4.36
CA GLY A 797 -20.57 -10.46 -4.22
C GLY A 797 -19.31 -11.27 -4.45
N TYR A 798 -19.40 -12.38 -5.21
CA TYR A 798 -18.27 -13.24 -5.58
C TYR A 798 -17.00 -12.43 -5.96
N PRO A 799 -15.80 -12.78 -5.43
CA PRO A 799 -15.51 -13.91 -4.54
C PRO A 799 -15.76 -13.65 -3.05
N PHE A 800 -16.15 -12.42 -2.66
CA PHE A 800 -16.41 -12.04 -1.27
C PHE A 800 -17.89 -12.27 -0.93
N LEU A 801 -18.24 -13.52 -0.72
CA LEU A 801 -19.64 -13.95 -0.58
C LEU A 801 -20.30 -13.36 0.68
N HIS A 802 -21.50 -12.82 0.49
CA HIS A 802 -22.38 -12.31 1.55
C HIS A 802 -23.81 -12.79 1.35
N GLU A 803 -24.50 -13.10 2.45
CA GLU A 803 -25.90 -13.54 2.38
C GLU A 803 -26.84 -12.38 2.03
N ALA A 804 -27.80 -12.66 1.16
CA ALA A 804 -28.84 -11.74 0.75
C ALA A 804 -30.15 -12.47 0.40
N LEU A 805 -31.26 -11.75 0.43
CA LEU A 805 -32.58 -12.24 0.05
C LEU A 805 -32.94 -11.71 -1.33
N VAL A 806 -33.29 -12.60 -2.27
CA VAL A 806 -33.72 -12.18 -3.61
C VAL A 806 -35.15 -11.65 -3.56
N VAL A 807 -35.33 -10.40 -3.96
CA VAL A 807 -36.64 -9.72 -3.96
C VAL A 807 -37.23 -9.58 -5.36
N ARG A 808 -36.38 -9.46 -6.38
CA ARG A 808 -36.79 -9.28 -7.78
C ARG A 808 -35.71 -9.83 -8.71
N VAL A 809 -36.12 -10.29 -9.88
CA VAL A 809 -35.22 -10.65 -10.99
C VAL A 809 -35.63 -9.82 -12.21
N SER A 810 -34.67 -9.39 -13.04
CA SER A 810 -34.98 -8.69 -14.29
C SER A 810 -34.18 -9.24 -15.46
N ASP A 811 -34.76 -9.23 -16.65
CA ASP A 811 -34.06 -9.39 -17.93
C ASP A 811 -34.13 -8.08 -18.72
N GLU A 812 -33.66 -8.06 -19.98
CA GLU A 812 -33.67 -6.83 -20.80
C GLU A 812 -35.07 -6.20 -20.91
N LEU A 813 -36.12 -7.00 -20.93
CA LEU A 813 -37.47 -6.60 -21.29
C LEU A 813 -38.46 -6.60 -20.11
N PHE A 814 -38.19 -7.34 -19.04
CA PHE A 814 -39.15 -7.60 -17.98
C PHE A 814 -38.55 -7.63 -16.58
N ASP A 815 -39.35 -7.19 -15.62
CA ASP A 815 -39.21 -7.41 -14.20
C ASP A 815 -40.06 -8.60 -13.75
N TYR A 816 -39.50 -9.42 -12.87
CA TYR A 816 -40.14 -10.60 -12.29
C TYR A 816 -40.15 -10.44 -10.77
N VAL A 817 -41.36 -10.35 -10.21
CA VAL A 817 -41.59 -10.12 -8.77
C VAL A 817 -42.60 -11.12 -8.23
N GLN A 818 -42.43 -11.49 -6.96
CA GLN A 818 -43.46 -12.19 -6.21
C GLN A 818 -44.27 -11.15 -5.43
N VAL A 819 -45.59 -11.10 -5.65
CA VAL A 819 -46.49 -10.13 -5.01
C VAL A 819 -47.21 -10.79 -3.84
N ASP A 820 -47.34 -10.08 -2.72
CA ASP A 820 -48.04 -10.57 -1.54
C ASP A 820 -49.48 -10.98 -1.86
N GLY A 821 -49.80 -12.26 -1.67
CA GLY A 821 -51.12 -12.84 -1.92
C GLY A 821 -51.26 -13.61 -3.24
N GLU A 822 -50.24 -13.61 -4.11
CA GLU A 822 -50.19 -14.43 -5.33
C GLU A 822 -49.14 -15.55 -5.22
N GLU A 823 -49.50 -16.78 -5.59
CA GLU A 823 -48.58 -17.94 -5.56
C GLU A 823 -47.57 -17.94 -6.73
N HIS A 824 -47.80 -17.13 -7.77
CA HIS A 824 -47.02 -17.15 -9.02
C HIS A 824 -46.21 -15.86 -9.20
N ILE A 825 -45.08 -15.96 -9.91
CA ILE A 825 -44.23 -14.82 -10.23
C ILE A 825 -44.92 -13.96 -11.30
N VAL A 826 -45.09 -12.67 -11.01
CA VAL A 826 -45.67 -11.68 -11.92
C VAL A 826 -44.59 -11.13 -12.84
N GLN A 827 -44.89 -11.07 -14.14
CA GLN A 827 -44.03 -10.48 -15.17
C GLN A 827 -44.51 -9.07 -15.51
N ILE A 828 -43.64 -8.08 -15.36
CA ILE A 828 -43.93 -6.66 -15.58
C ILE A 828 -43.03 -6.14 -16.71
N PRO A 829 -43.59 -5.67 -17.85
CA PRO A 829 -42.79 -5.18 -18.97
C PRO A 829 -42.08 -3.85 -18.65
N HIS A 830 -40.84 -3.72 -19.09
CA HIS A 830 -40.06 -2.50 -19.01
C HIS A 830 -40.58 -1.43 -19.98
N SER A 831 -40.59 -0.18 -19.52
CA SER A 831 -40.70 0.98 -20.40
C SER A 831 -39.41 1.19 -21.22
N PRO A 832 -39.45 1.92 -22.36
CA PRO A 832 -38.25 2.16 -23.17
C PRO A 832 -37.07 2.77 -22.40
N GLY A 833 -37.35 3.62 -21.40
CA GLY A 833 -36.30 4.19 -20.53
C GLY A 833 -35.71 3.17 -19.56
N GLN A 834 -36.50 2.20 -19.08
CA GLN A 834 -36.01 1.12 -18.21
C GLN A 834 -35.15 0.12 -18.99
N ILE A 835 -35.48 -0.18 -20.25
CA ILE A 835 -34.65 -1.04 -21.11
C ILE A 835 -33.23 -0.45 -21.28
N ASP A 836 -33.13 0.86 -21.59
CA ASP A 836 -31.83 1.55 -21.69
C ASP A 836 -31.07 1.59 -20.35
N GLN A 837 -31.79 1.79 -19.23
CA GLN A 837 -31.18 1.74 -17.90
C GLN A 837 -30.69 0.35 -17.51
N TRP A 838 -31.44 -0.70 -17.86
CA TRP A 838 -31.08 -2.08 -17.61
C TRP A 838 -29.82 -2.44 -18.39
N LYS A 839 -29.75 -2.09 -19.68
CA LYS A 839 -28.57 -2.33 -20.51
C LYS A 839 -27.32 -1.60 -20.00
N LYS A 840 -27.46 -0.32 -19.60
CA LYS A 840 -26.35 0.41 -18.95
C LYS A 840 -25.90 -0.26 -17.65
N LYS A 841 -26.83 -0.88 -16.92
CA LYS A 841 -26.54 -1.56 -15.66
C LYS A 841 -25.84 -2.90 -15.89
N SER A 842 -26.29 -3.71 -16.85
CA SER A 842 -25.64 -4.97 -17.24
C SER A 842 -24.21 -4.72 -17.71
N ASP A 843 -24.01 -3.77 -18.64
CA ASP A 843 -22.70 -3.39 -19.17
C ASP A 843 -21.75 -2.91 -18.06
N ARG A 844 -22.29 -2.16 -17.09
CA ARG A 844 -21.52 -1.67 -15.93
C ARG A 844 -21.09 -2.80 -15.00
N ILE A 845 -21.95 -3.80 -14.76
CA ILE A 845 -21.60 -4.97 -13.93
C ILE A 845 -20.47 -5.76 -14.60
N GLU A 846 -20.62 -6.08 -15.89
CA GLU A 846 -19.60 -6.78 -16.67
C GLU A 846 -18.27 -6.00 -16.69
N SER A 847 -18.32 -4.71 -17.03
CA SER A 847 -17.15 -3.84 -17.05
C SER A 847 -16.47 -3.73 -15.68
N SER A 848 -17.24 -3.68 -14.59
CA SER A 848 -16.69 -3.62 -13.24
C SER A 848 -15.93 -4.89 -12.87
N TYR A 849 -16.49 -6.08 -13.11
CA TYR A 849 -15.78 -7.35 -12.85
C TYR A 849 -14.54 -7.49 -13.73
N SER A 850 -14.68 -7.18 -15.01
CA SER A 850 -13.59 -7.26 -15.98
C SER A 850 -12.45 -6.30 -15.62
N LYS A 851 -12.73 -5.02 -15.41
CA LYS A 851 -11.70 -3.99 -15.17
C LYS A 851 -11.21 -3.94 -13.73
N ARG A 852 -12.03 -4.17 -12.71
CA ARG A 852 -11.58 -4.08 -11.30
C ARG A 852 -11.05 -5.38 -10.75
N LEU A 853 -11.68 -6.51 -11.09
CA LEU A 853 -11.36 -7.82 -10.54
C LEU A 853 -10.59 -8.73 -11.50
N GLY A 854 -10.44 -8.33 -12.78
CA GLY A 854 -9.81 -9.18 -13.78
C GLY A 854 -10.64 -10.44 -14.07
N MET A 855 -11.97 -10.35 -13.93
CA MET A 855 -12.88 -11.49 -14.07
C MET A 855 -13.79 -11.33 -15.29
N ILE A 856 -13.79 -12.32 -16.18
CA ILE A 856 -14.69 -12.40 -17.33
C ILE A 856 -15.89 -13.28 -16.94
N ILE A 857 -17.05 -12.64 -16.80
CA ILE A 857 -18.27 -13.27 -16.27
C ILE A 857 -19.29 -13.66 -17.34
N GLY A 858 -18.96 -13.42 -18.63
CA GLY A 858 -19.88 -13.58 -19.75
C GLY A 858 -20.93 -12.47 -19.85
N GLU A 859 -21.78 -12.55 -20.88
CA GLU A 859 -22.90 -11.63 -21.07
C GLU A 859 -23.92 -11.76 -19.92
N VAL A 860 -24.44 -10.63 -19.44
CA VAL A 860 -25.42 -10.61 -18.36
C VAL A 860 -26.83 -10.61 -18.96
N GLU A 861 -27.45 -11.78 -19.05
CA GLU A 861 -28.82 -11.94 -19.55
C GLU A 861 -29.89 -11.65 -18.49
N SER A 862 -29.57 -11.85 -17.21
CA SER A 862 -30.47 -11.54 -16.10
C SER A 862 -29.76 -10.98 -14.87
N ILE A 863 -30.45 -10.08 -14.17
CA ILE A 863 -29.98 -9.40 -12.97
C ILE A 863 -30.86 -9.81 -11.79
N VAL A 864 -30.21 -10.18 -10.70
CA VAL A 864 -30.83 -10.49 -9.42
C VAL A 864 -30.76 -9.25 -8.53
N HIS A 865 -31.93 -8.82 -8.03
CA HIS A 865 -32.09 -7.70 -7.13
C HIS A 865 -32.34 -8.21 -5.72
N VAL A 866 -31.56 -7.72 -4.77
CA VAL A 866 -31.54 -8.29 -3.41
C VAL A 866 -31.70 -7.25 -2.31
N HIS A 867 -32.24 -7.71 -1.19
CA HIS A 867 -32.03 -7.08 0.12
C HIS A 867 -30.85 -7.79 0.79
N VAL A 868 -29.84 -7.03 1.20
CA VAL A 868 -28.63 -7.59 1.81
C VAL A 868 -28.90 -7.86 3.29
N LEU A 869 -28.27 -8.89 3.86
CA LEU A 869 -28.32 -9.14 5.29
C LEU A 869 -27.76 -7.92 6.05
N LYS A 870 -28.61 -7.27 6.84
CA LYS A 870 -28.24 -6.12 7.67
C LYS A 870 -27.67 -6.57 9.02
N GLY A 871 -28.20 -7.68 9.53
CA GLY A 871 -27.77 -8.30 10.78
C GLY A 871 -28.91 -9.08 11.42
N LEU A 872 -28.81 -9.29 12.73
CA LEU A 872 -29.86 -9.90 13.52
C LEU A 872 -30.71 -8.83 14.22
N VAL A 873 -32.02 -9.02 14.24
CA VAL A 873 -32.97 -8.20 15.00
C VAL A 873 -33.64 -9.05 16.07
N LYS A 874 -33.80 -8.47 17.26
CA LYS A 874 -34.47 -9.13 18.38
C LYS A 874 -35.94 -8.77 18.40
N THR A 875 -36.80 -9.77 18.30
CA THR A 875 -38.27 -9.62 18.30
C THR A 875 -38.80 -9.27 19.70
N GLU A 876 -40.03 -8.76 19.79
CA GLU A 876 -40.69 -8.48 21.08
C GLU A 876 -40.86 -9.73 21.95
N LEU A 877 -41.02 -10.88 21.30
CA LEU A 877 -41.10 -12.19 21.93
C LEU A 877 -39.73 -12.74 22.31
N GLY A 878 -38.62 -12.05 22.05
CA GLY A 878 -37.26 -12.43 22.46
C GLY A 878 -36.50 -13.36 21.51
N ALA A 879 -37.12 -13.82 20.41
CA ALA A 879 -36.41 -14.55 19.35
C ALA A 879 -35.51 -13.59 18.55
N THR A 880 -34.43 -14.11 17.98
CA THR A 880 -33.47 -13.36 17.17
C THR A 880 -33.49 -13.89 15.74
N VAL A 881 -33.88 -13.03 14.79
CA VAL A 881 -34.08 -13.39 13.37
C VAL A 881 -33.25 -12.51 12.44
N LYS A 882 -32.98 -12.98 11.22
CA LYS A 882 -32.24 -12.20 10.21
C LYS A 882 -33.09 -11.04 9.70
N GLU A 883 -32.50 -9.84 9.66
CA GLU A 883 -33.08 -8.65 9.03
C GLU A 883 -32.41 -8.43 7.66
N PHE A 884 -33.21 -8.44 6.59
CA PHE A 884 -32.77 -8.11 5.24
C PHE A 884 -33.34 -6.76 4.81
N ALA A 885 -32.51 -5.86 4.32
CA ALA A 885 -32.95 -4.54 3.88
C ALA A 885 -32.11 -4.02 2.71
N GLU A 886 -32.65 -3.04 1.99
CA GLU A 886 -31.85 -2.17 1.12
C GLU A 886 -31.03 -1.23 1.99
N ILE A 887 -29.71 -1.32 1.87
CA ILE A 887 -28.79 -0.48 2.62
C ILE A 887 -28.24 0.60 1.68
N PRO A 888 -28.41 1.90 2.00
CA PRO A 888 -27.89 2.97 1.15
C PRO A 888 -26.39 2.82 0.86
N GLY A 889 -26.01 3.10 -0.38
CA GLY A 889 -24.62 3.07 -0.83
C GLY A 889 -24.01 1.67 -1.04
N ILE A 890 -24.82 0.62 -0.98
CA ILE A 890 -24.45 -0.76 -1.25
C ILE A 890 -25.11 -1.20 -2.56
N GLU A 891 -24.37 -1.95 -3.38
CA GLU A 891 -24.94 -2.52 -4.61
C GLU A 891 -26.01 -3.56 -4.23
N THR A 892 -27.18 -3.45 -4.84
CA THR A 892 -28.32 -4.36 -4.66
C THR A 892 -28.56 -5.22 -5.89
N ASP A 893 -27.78 -5.01 -6.95
CA ASP A 893 -27.98 -5.61 -8.27
C ASP A 893 -26.75 -6.44 -8.64
N TYR A 894 -26.97 -7.72 -8.91
CA TYR A 894 -25.91 -8.68 -9.20
C TYR A 894 -26.27 -9.52 -10.43
N ALA A 895 -25.29 -9.86 -11.26
CA ALA A 895 -25.51 -10.77 -12.37
C ALA A 895 -25.88 -12.17 -11.83
N SER A 896 -26.90 -12.81 -12.41
CA SER A 896 -27.41 -14.10 -11.94
C SER A 896 -26.36 -15.21 -11.97
N GLN A 897 -25.43 -15.19 -12.95
CA GLN A 897 -24.37 -16.18 -13.04
C GLN A 897 -23.36 -16.14 -11.89
N LEU A 898 -23.27 -15.03 -11.16
CA LEU A 898 -22.39 -14.82 -10.01
C LEU A 898 -23.02 -15.20 -8.67
N ILE A 899 -24.28 -15.61 -8.68
CA ILE A 899 -25.01 -15.98 -7.46
C ILE A 899 -24.61 -17.39 -7.06
N VAL A 900 -24.20 -17.55 -5.81
CA VAL A 900 -23.93 -18.84 -5.16
C VAL A 900 -25.12 -19.18 -4.27
N ASP A 901 -25.69 -20.37 -4.44
CA ASP A 901 -26.94 -20.73 -3.76
C ASP A 901 -26.71 -21.00 -2.27
N GLU A 902 -25.71 -21.82 -1.94
CA GLU A 902 -25.38 -22.22 -0.58
C GLU A 902 -23.86 -22.22 -0.36
N VAL A 903 -23.44 -22.08 0.89
CA VAL A 903 -22.05 -22.20 1.33
C VAL A 903 -21.94 -23.28 2.40
N ILE A 904 -20.80 -23.97 2.45
CA ILE A 904 -20.57 -25.07 3.40
C ILE A 904 -20.44 -24.54 4.84
N SER A 905 -19.63 -23.50 5.02
CA SER A 905 -19.42 -22.86 6.31
C SER A 905 -20.32 -21.64 6.45
N GLN A 906 -21.39 -21.75 7.25
CA GLN A 906 -22.27 -20.63 7.57
C GLN A 906 -21.62 -19.67 8.58
N ASP A 907 -22.09 -18.42 8.61
CA ASP A 907 -21.61 -17.40 9.53
C ASP A 907 -22.32 -17.49 10.88
N ASP A 908 -21.58 -17.90 11.91
CA ASP A 908 -22.09 -18.10 13.27
C ASP A 908 -22.74 -16.84 13.88
N ARG A 909 -22.33 -15.65 13.44
CA ARG A 909 -22.90 -14.37 13.92
C ARG A 909 -24.36 -14.20 13.56
N PHE A 910 -24.81 -14.84 12.48
CA PHE A 910 -26.13 -14.63 11.91
C PHE A 910 -27.04 -15.85 12.07
N ILE A 911 -26.67 -16.82 12.91
CA ILE A 911 -27.54 -17.94 13.24
C ILE A 911 -28.76 -17.44 14.02
N GLU A 912 -29.95 -17.74 13.50
CA GLU A 912 -31.23 -17.38 14.11
C GLU A 912 -31.43 -18.19 15.41
N ARG A 913 -32.02 -17.55 16.43
CA ARG A 913 -32.21 -18.14 17.76
C ARG A 913 -33.66 -18.01 18.19
N GLU A 914 -34.21 -19.10 18.71
CA GLU A 914 -35.54 -19.12 19.30
C GLU A 914 -35.62 -18.29 20.58
N ALA A 915 -36.83 -17.88 20.96
CA ALA A 915 -37.06 -17.16 22.20
C ALA A 915 -36.80 -18.06 23.42
N VAL A 916 -35.91 -17.61 24.30
CA VAL A 916 -35.69 -18.23 25.62
C VAL A 916 -36.67 -17.70 26.67
N PRO A 917 -36.92 -18.41 27.78
CA PRO A 917 -37.67 -17.90 28.93
C PRO A 917 -37.08 -16.60 29.49
N ILE A 918 -37.90 -15.74 30.10
CA ILE A 918 -37.46 -14.41 30.57
C ILE A 918 -36.48 -14.52 31.75
N GLU A 919 -36.57 -15.61 32.50
CA GLU A 919 -35.72 -15.96 33.63
C GLU A 919 -34.30 -16.31 33.19
N GLU A 920 -34.18 -17.07 32.09
CA GLU A 920 -32.91 -17.43 31.47
C GLU A 920 -32.31 -16.25 30.70
N GLU A 921 -33.17 -15.46 30.06
CA GLU A 921 -32.74 -14.25 29.41
C GLU A 921 -32.21 -13.24 30.45
N PHE A 922 -32.97 -12.89 31.47
CA PHE A 922 -32.59 -11.88 32.44
C PHE A 922 -32.42 -12.48 33.84
N PRO A 923 -31.38 -13.29 34.11
CA PRO A 923 -31.21 -13.91 35.42
C PRO A 923 -31.09 -12.87 36.55
N GLU A 924 -31.36 -13.28 37.78
CA GLU A 924 -31.16 -12.43 38.95
C GLU A 924 -29.72 -11.88 38.99
N GLY A 925 -29.59 -10.59 39.28
CA GLY A 925 -28.31 -9.88 39.24
C GLY A 925 -28.03 -9.16 37.92
N THR A 926 -28.78 -9.43 36.85
CA THR A 926 -28.60 -8.79 35.54
C THR A 926 -28.67 -7.26 35.65
N ARG A 927 -27.72 -6.58 34.99
CA ARG A 927 -27.70 -5.12 34.84
C ARG A 927 -28.20 -4.75 33.44
N ALA A 928 -29.16 -3.84 33.36
CA ALA A 928 -29.80 -3.45 32.11
C ALA A 928 -30.24 -1.98 32.16
N PHE A 929 -30.88 -1.50 31.09
CA PHE A 929 -31.55 -0.21 31.04
C PHE A 929 -33.07 -0.38 31.05
N PHE A 930 -33.76 0.47 31.80
CA PHE A 930 -35.21 0.50 31.87
C PHE A 930 -35.78 1.35 30.74
N LEU A 931 -36.69 0.77 29.95
CA LEU A 931 -37.34 1.39 28.78
C LEU A 931 -38.80 1.80 29.06
N GLY A 932 -39.24 1.84 30.32
CA GLY A 932 -40.56 2.37 30.66
C GLY A 932 -40.57 3.90 30.79
N GLU A 933 -41.74 4.52 30.57
CA GLU A 933 -41.95 5.99 30.65
C GLU A 933 -41.50 6.60 31.99
N TYR A 934 -41.60 5.82 33.08
CA TYR A 934 -41.35 6.29 34.44
C TYR A 934 -39.93 6.84 34.65
N ASN A 935 -38.91 6.26 34.01
CA ASN A 935 -37.50 6.67 34.10
C ASN A 935 -36.71 6.09 32.92
N TYR A 936 -37.08 6.52 31.73
CA TYR A 936 -36.55 5.99 30.48
C TYR A 936 -35.03 6.13 30.36
N GLY A 937 -34.34 5.05 29.99
CA GLY A 937 -32.89 4.98 29.88
C GLY A 937 -32.15 4.92 31.23
N ALA A 938 -32.84 4.72 32.35
CA ALA A 938 -32.20 4.57 33.66
C ALA A 938 -31.61 3.16 33.86
N PRO A 939 -30.44 3.02 34.53
CA PRO A 939 -29.92 1.72 34.91
C PRO A 939 -30.90 0.96 35.83
N VAL A 940 -31.10 -0.32 35.54
CA VAL A 940 -31.92 -1.25 36.32
C VAL A 940 -31.11 -2.49 36.69
N HIS A 941 -31.28 -2.94 37.92
CA HIS A 941 -30.76 -4.20 38.43
C HIS A 941 -31.90 -5.19 38.66
N ILE A 942 -31.85 -6.35 38.01
CA ILE A 942 -32.89 -7.38 38.11
C ILE A 942 -32.73 -8.15 39.42
N THR A 943 -33.81 -8.25 40.20
CA THR A 943 -33.82 -8.89 41.52
C THR A 943 -34.73 -10.11 41.61
N GLY A 944 -35.44 -10.46 40.54
CA GLY A 944 -36.32 -11.62 40.51
C GLY A 944 -37.35 -11.56 39.39
N HIS A 945 -38.17 -12.61 39.32
CA HIS A 945 -39.18 -12.83 38.27
C HIS A 945 -40.51 -13.22 38.91
N ASP A 946 -41.60 -12.80 38.29
CA ASP A 946 -42.97 -13.10 38.75
C ASP A 946 -43.90 -13.16 37.53
N ASP A 947 -44.54 -14.32 37.32
CA ASP A 947 -45.50 -14.57 36.23
C ASP A 947 -45.00 -14.11 34.83
N GLY A 948 -43.77 -14.50 34.47
CA GLY A 948 -43.15 -14.12 33.20
C GLY A 948 -42.80 -12.63 33.07
N LYS A 949 -42.73 -11.89 34.19
CA LYS A 949 -42.35 -10.48 34.25
C LYS A 949 -41.19 -10.25 35.22
N LEU A 950 -40.46 -9.16 35.00
CA LEU A 950 -39.27 -8.80 35.77
C LEU A 950 -39.60 -7.96 37.00
N GLN A 951 -38.83 -8.17 38.07
CA GLN A 951 -38.73 -7.32 39.23
C GLN A 951 -37.31 -6.78 39.36
N GLY A 952 -37.15 -5.54 39.84
CA GLY A 952 -35.83 -4.95 39.92
C GLY A 952 -35.76 -3.63 40.68
N LEU A 953 -34.56 -3.06 40.69
CA LEU A 953 -34.23 -1.77 41.27
C LEU A 953 -33.78 -0.82 40.15
N VAL A 954 -34.57 0.23 39.89
CA VAL A 954 -34.21 1.31 38.95
C VAL A 954 -33.53 2.44 39.71
N SER A 955 -32.47 2.99 39.15
CA SER A 955 -31.82 4.18 39.67
C SER A 955 -32.60 5.44 39.28
N THR A 956 -33.30 6.08 40.23
CA THR A 956 -34.14 7.26 39.99
C THR A 956 -33.62 8.50 40.71
N THR A 957 -33.87 9.70 40.20
CA THR A 957 -33.57 10.97 40.89
C THR A 957 -34.85 11.63 41.37
N LYS A 958 -34.99 11.84 42.69
CA LYS A 958 -36.18 12.46 43.27
C LYS A 958 -36.34 13.92 42.79
N GLY A 959 -37.50 14.23 42.22
CA GLY A 959 -38.00 15.61 42.05
C GLY A 959 -37.39 16.42 40.90
N ALA A 960 -36.58 15.83 40.02
CA ALA A 960 -35.87 16.57 38.98
C ALA A 960 -35.97 15.84 37.63
N LYS A 961 -36.90 16.28 36.76
CA LYS A 961 -36.87 15.93 35.33
C LYS A 961 -35.67 16.63 34.71
N GLU A 962 -34.86 15.89 33.95
CA GLU A 962 -33.72 16.48 33.24
C GLU A 962 -34.25 17.53 32.23
N PRO A 963 -33.80 18.80 32.30
CA PRO A 963 -34.26 19.83 31.38
C PRO A 963 -33.74 19.57 29.97
N GLU A 964 -34.50 19.98 28.95
CA GLU A 964 -34.09 19.84 27.55
C GLU A 964 -33.15 20.98 27.12
N PHE A 965 -32.15 21.27 27.95
CA PHE A 965 -31.23 22.40 27.74
C PHE A 965 -30.54 22.36 26.37
N GLY A 966 -30.30 21.17 25.81
CA GLY A 966 -29.77 21.00 24.45
C GLY A 966 -30.68 21.63 23.40
N LYS A 967 -31.97 21.26 23.38
CA LYS A 967 -32.97 21.83 22.46
C LYS A 967 -33.21 23.31 22.73
N GLU A 968 -33.29 23.71 24.00
CA GLU A 968 -33.43 25.12 24.36
C GLU A 968 -32.30 25.98 23.77
N GLN A 969 -31.04 25.52 23.84
CA GLN A 969 -29.91 26.26 23.23
C GLN A 969 -29.95 26.24 21.69
N VAL A 970 -30.42 25.15 21.08
CA VAL A 970 -30.62 25.09 19.61
C VAL A 970 -31.69 26.08 19.16
N ASP A 971 -32.84 26.13 19.85
CA ASP A 971 -33.92 27.07 19.56
C ASP A 971 -33.49 28.54 19.75
N ILE A 972 -32.70 28.80 20.80
CA ILE A 972 -32.07 30.12 21.01
C ILE A 972 -31.14 30.45 19.84
N ALA A 973 -30.31 29.51 19.38
CA ALA A 973 -29.40 29.74 18.27
C ALA A 973 -30.13 30.04 16.95
N GLU A 974 -31.17 29.26 16.64
CA GLU A 974 -31.97 29.43 15.42
C GLU A 974 -32.74 30.76 15.42
N SER A 975 -33.24 31.19 16.58
CA SER A 975 -33.92 32.50 16.72
C SER A 975 -32.97 33.69 16.64
N HIS A 976 -31.73 33.58 17.14
CA HIS A 976 -30.75 34.67 17.13
C HIS A 976 -29.95 34.80 15.82
N SER A 977 -29.87 33.74 15.00
CA SER A 977 -29.17 33.77 13.70
C SER A 977 -30.02 33.18 12.57
N PRO A 978 -31.05 33.91 12.09
CA PRO A 978 -31.80 33.49 10.93
C PRO A 978 -30.92 33.50 9.68
N TYR A 979 -31.03 32.43 8.89
CA TYR A 979 -30.35 32.36 7.59
C TYR A 979 -31.22 33.02 6.52
N THR A 980 -30.60 33.88 5.73
CA THR A 980 -31.27 34.58 4.63
C THR A 980 -30.94 33.89 3.30
N PRO A 981 -31.95 33.55 2.48
CA PRO A 981 -31.73 32.98 1.14
C PRO A 981 -30.88 33.88 0.25
N SER A 982 -30.02 33.28 -0.59
CA SER A 982 -29.06 34.02 -1.43
C SER A 982 -29.71 35.07 -2.33
N PHE A 983 -30.95 34.86 -2.79
CA PHE A 983 -31.69 35.84 -3.60
C PHE A 983 -32.15 37.06 -2.79
N ALA A 984 -32.44 36.87 -1.50
CA ALA A 984 -32.79 37.95 -0.59
C ALA A 984 -31.54 38.73 -0.17
N VAL A 985 -30.41 38.04 0.06
CA VAL A 985 -29.10 38.68 0.28
C VAL A 985 -28.71 39.54 -0.92
N SER A 986 -28.84 39.02 -2.15
CA SER A 986 -28.54 39.79 -3.36
C SER A 986 -29.43 41.03 -3.51
N ARG A 987 -30.72 40.91 -3.16
CA ARG A 987 -31.66 42.05 -3.18
C ARG A 987 -31.30 43.11 -2.14
N ASN A 988 -31.01 42.69 -0.91
CA ASN A 988 -30.70 43.58 0.21
C ASN A 988 -29.38 44.32 0.00
N LEU A 989 -28.39 43.67 -0.62
CA LEU A 989 -27.08 44.26 -0.92
C LEU A 989 -27.00 44.91 -2.31
N GLN A 990 -28.09 44.93 -3.07
CA GLN A 990 -28.14 45.43 -4.45
C GLN A 990 -27.05 44.82 -5.36
N LEU A 991 -26.81 43.52 -5.21
CA LEU A 991 -25.85 42.75 -6.00
C LEU A 991 -26.58 41.87 -7.02
N ASN A 992 -25.95 41.63 -8.16
CA ASN A 992 -26.40 40.55 -9.06
C ASN A 992 -26.28 39.18 -8.33
N PRO A 993 -27.28 38.28 -8.40
CA PRO A 993 -27.20 36.96 -7.78
C PRO A 993 -25.93 36.16 -8.13
N LEU A 994 -25.42 36.29 -9.37
CA LEU A 994 -24.19 35.65 -9.81
C LEU A 994 -22.94 36.24 -9.13
N THR A 995 -22.94 37.54 -8.85
CA THR A 995 -21.86 38.20 -8.11
C THR A 995 -21.77 37.68 -6.68
N VAL A 996 -22.92 37.55 -5.99
CA VAL A 996 -22.98 36.92 -4.65
C VAL A 996 -22.47 35.49 -4.71
N ALA A 997 -22.92 34.71 -5.71
CA ALA A 997 -22.48 33.32 -5.86
C ALA A 997 -20.96 33.21 -6.08
N LYS A 998 -20.35 34.10 -6.86
CA LYS A 998 -18.91 34.12 -7.14
C LYS A 998 -18.09 34.51 -5.91
N ILE A 999 -18.41 35.62 -5.26
CA ILE A 999 -17.66 36.12 -4.09
C ILE A 999 -17.74 35.17 -2.91
N THR A 1000 -18.89 34.54 -2.69
CA THR A 1000 -19.06 33.55 -1.60
C THR A 1000 -18.44 32.19 -1.91
N SER A 1001 -18.03 31.94 -3.15
CA SER A 1001 -17.33 30.72 -3.59
C SER A 1001 -15.83 30.96 -3.78
N SER A 1002 -15.12 30.04 -4.43
CA SER A 1002 -13.73 30.25 -4.85
C SER A 1002 -13.69 31.12 -6.11
N PHE A 1003 -13.16 32.33 -6.01
CA PHE A 1003 -13.08 33.29 -7.11
C PHE A 1003 -11.63 33.45 -7.58
N SER A 1004 -11.33 33.05 -8.81
CA SER A 1004 -9.94 33.04 -9.31
C SER A 1004 -9.62 34.24 -10.21
N VAL A 1005 -8.49 34.89 -9.96
CA VAL A 1005 -7.92 35.96 -10.79
C VAL A 1005 -6.51 35.58 -11.21
N MET A 1006 -6.17 35.81 -12.48
CA MET A 1006 -4.84 35.55 -13.04
C MET A 1006 -3.94 36.77 -12.89
N CYS A 1007 -3.04 36.76 -11.92
CA CYS A 1007 -2.12 37.88 -11.65
C CYS A 1007 -0.68 37.40 -11.80
N GLU A 1008 0.13 38.07 -12.64
CA GLU A 1008 1.55 37.76 -12.86
C GLU A 1008 1.81 36.27 -13.18
N GLY A 1009 0.95 35.66 -14.02
CA GLY A 1009 1.05 34.25 -14.40
C GLY A 1009 0.64 33.24 -13.31
N LYS A 1010 0.18 33.70 -12.14
CA LYS A 1010 -0.30 32.86 -11.04
C LYS A 1010 -1.81 33.02 -10.83
N ARG A 1011 -2.48 31.90 -10.54
CA ARG A 1011 -3.90 31.88 -10.19
C ARG A 1011 -4.08 32.20 -8.70
N ILE A 1012 -4.69 33.33 -8.39
CA ILE A 1012 -4.95 33.79 -7.03
C ILE A 1012 -6.44 33.64 -6.71
N ASN A 1013 -6.78 33.02 -5.57
CA ASN A 1013 -8.16 32.94 -5.10
C ASN A 1013 -8.48 34.17 -4.21
N LEU A 1014 -9.46 34.96 -4.62
CA LEU A 1014 -9.97 36.16 -3.93
C LEU A 1014 -11.42 35.98 -3.45
N GLY A 1015 -11.93 34.75 -3.40
CA GLY A 1015 -13.25 34.47 -2.86
C GLY A 1015 -13.25 34.36 -1.33
N LEU A 1016 -14.39 34.65 -0.70
CA LEU A 1016 -14.59 34.40 0.74
C LEU A 1016 -14.66 32.91 1.08
N ASN A 1017 -14.86 32.04 0.08
CA ASN A 1017 -14.85 30.58 0.24
C ASN A 1017 -15.82 30.06 1.32
N LEU A 1018 -17.02 30.65 1.37
CA LEU A 1018 -18.09 30.27 2.30
C LEU A 1018 -18.91 29.08 1.80
N LYS A 1019 -18.85 28.76 0.50
CA LYS A 1019 -19.55 27.60 -0.10
C LYS A 1019 -18.74 26.89 -1.20
N PHE A 1020 -18.93 25.58 -1.35
CA PHE A 1020 -18.21 24.77 -2.34
C PHE A 1020 -19.12 23.70 -2.99
N GLU A 1021 -19.91 24.10 -4.00
CA GLU A 1021 -20.84 23.21 -4.72
C GLU A 1021 -20.15 21.97 -5.29
N ALA A 1022 -19.09 22.16 -6.09
CA ALA A 1022 -18.38 21.05 -6.76
C ALA A 1022 -17.70 20.07 -5.78
N LYS A 1023 -17.42 20.51 -4.55
CA LYS A 1023 -16.82 19.66 -3.50
C LYS A 1023 -17.86 19.09 -2.54
N LYS A 1024 -19.14 19.47 -2.70
CA LYS A 1024 -20.24 19.19 -1.77
C LYS A 1024 -19.94 19.62 -0.32
N LEU A 1025 -19.32 20.79 -0.13
CA LEU A 1025 -19.00 21.34 1.20
C LEU A 1025 -19.65 22.71 1.45
N LYS A 1026 -19.91 23.00 2.72
CA LYS A 1026 -20.37 24.31 3.26
C LYS A 1026 -19.49 24.76 4.43
N VAL A 1027 -19.62 26.02 4.84
CA VAL A 1027 -18.90 26.57 6.01
C VAL A 1027 -19.88 26.78 7.17
N LEU A 1028 -19.62 26.11 8.29
CA LEU A 1028 -20.49 26.16 9.47
C LEU A 1028 -20.59 27.58 10.03
N GLY A 1029 -21.80 27.98 10.45
CA GLY A 1029 -22.09 29.32 10.97
C GLY A 1029 -22.14 30.42 9.91
N TYR A 1030 -21.75 30.16 8.66
CA TYR A 1030 -21.74 31.15 7.56
C TYR A 1030 -22.71 30.79 6.44
N SER A 1031 -22.78 29.53 6.01
CA SER A 1031 -23.61 29.10 4.89
C SER A 1031 -24.29 27.76 5.13
N ARG A 1032 -25.49 27.60 4.56
CA ARG A 1032 -26.21 26.32 4.51
C ARG A 1032 -26.97 26.15 3.21
N ARG A 1033 -27.41 24.92 2.93
CA ARG A 1033 -28.23 24.58 1.76
C ARG A 1033 -29.67 24.32 2.22
N GLY A 1034 -30.55 25.28 1.98
CA GLY A 1034 -31.99 25.13 2.20
C GLY A 1034 -32.69 24.53 0.98
N GLN A 1035 -34.01 24.31 1.10
CA GLN A 1035 -34.85 23.75 0.02
C GLN A 1035 -34.75 24.57 -1.27
N ASN A 1036 -34.68 25.89 -1.15
CA ASN A 1036 -34.74 26.83 -2.28
C ASN A 1036 -33.38 27.35 -2.76
N GLY A 1037 -32.25 26.89 -2.19
CA GLY A 1037 -30.94 27.41 -2.58
C GLY A 1037 -29.90 27.43 -1.47
N TRP A 1038 -28.86 28.21 -1.71
CA TRP A 1038 -27.89 28.60 -0.68
C TRP A 1038 -28.48 29.69 0.21
N GLU A 1039 -28.23 29.60 1.51
CA GLU A 1039 -28.62 30.58 2.51
C GLU A 1039 -27.39 31.00 3.32
N PHE A 1040 -27.36 32.25 3.77
CA PHE A 1040 -26.23 32.84 4.49
C PHE A 1040 -26.68 33.44 5.81
N SER A 1041 -25.86 33.29 6.86
CA SER A 1041 -26.12 33.87 8.18
C SER A 1041 -25.81 35.38 8.20
N GLU A 1042 -26.23 36.08 9.25
CA GLU A 1042 -25.83 37.48 9.47
C GLU A 1042 -24.30 37.65 9.60
N LYS A 1043 -23.57 36.67 10.17
CA LYS A 1043 -22.10 36.68 10.20
C LYS A 1043 -21.52 36.71 8.77
N ALA A 1044 -22.06 35.90 7.86
CA ALA A 1044 -21.64 35.88 6.45
C ALA A 1044 -22.03 37.14 5.69
N ILE A 1045 -23.22 37.68 5.95
CA ILE A 1045 -23.70 38.93 5.33
C ILE A 1045 -22.85 40.10 5.83
N GLY A 1046 -22.49 40.14 7.12
CA GLY A 1046 -21.57 41.11 7.70
C GLY A 1046 -20.20 41.07 7.01
N LEU A 1047 -19.64 39.87 6.81
CA LEU A 1047 -18.36 39.70 6.11
C LEU A 1047 -18.44 40.15 4.63
N LEU A 1048 -19.56 39.87 3.96
CA LEU A 1048 -19.82 40.36 2.61
C LEU A 1048 -19.89 41.89 2.57
N ARG A 1049 -20.58 42.52 3.53
CA ARG A 1049 -20.64 44.00 3.64
C ARG A 1049 -19.25 44.58 3.88
N GLU A 1050 -18.45 43.99 4.75
CA GLU A 1050 -17.08 44.44 4.99
C GLU A 1050 -16.22 44.33 3.72
N TYR A 1051 -16.35 43.25 2.96
CA TYR A 1051 -15.67 43.10 1.66
C TYR A 1051 -16.11 44.22 0.71
N MET A 1052 -17.41 44.47 0.60
CA MET A 1052 -17.94 45.53 -0.26
C MET A 1052 -17.44 46.92 0.12
N ILE A 1053 -17.34 47.22 1.42
CA ILE A 1053 -16.88 48.52 1.92
C ILE A 1053 -15.38 48.70 1.68
N LYS A 1054 -14.57 47.67 1.93
CA LYS A 1054 -13.11 47.75 1.77
C LYS A 1054 -12.67 47.76 0.30
N PHE A 1055 -13.37 47.05 -0.58
CA PHE A 1055 -12.97 46.86 -1.97
C PHE A 1055 -14.12 47.12 -2.97
N PRO A 1056 -14.73 48.32 -2.98
CA PRO A 1056 -15.93 48.60 -3.76
C PRO A 1056 -15.71 48.49 -5.28
N GLU A 1057 -14.54 48.92 -5.76
CA GLU A 1057 -14.17 48.87 -7.20
C GLU A 1057 -14.07 47.44 -7.72
N PHE A 1058 -13.52 46.52 -6.92
CA PHE A 1058 -13.45 45.10 -7.23
C PHE A 1058 -14.83 44.48 -7.37
N ILE A 1059 -15.72 44.74 -6.40
CA ILE A 1059 -17.09 44.24 -6.43
C ILE A 1059 -17.87 44.82 -7.62
N ALA A 1060 -17.70 46.10 -7.90
CA ALA A 1060 -18.28 46.74 -9.08
C ALA A 1060 -17.79 46.12 -10.39
N GLY A 1061 -16.49 45.78 -10.49
CA GLY A 1061 -15.92 45.09 -11.64
C GLY A 1061 -16.54 43.69 -11.86
N ILE A 1062 -16.75 42.91 -10.79
CA ILE A 1062 -17.47 41.63 -10.89
C ILE A 1062 -18.91 41.84 -11.37
N GLN A 1063 -19.60 42.88 -10.88
CA GLN A 1063 -20.98 43.19 -11.30
C GLN A 1063 -21.11 43.59 -12.78
N ARG A 1064 -20.08 44.21 -13.37
CA ARG A 1064 -20.07 44.54 -14.81
C ARG A 1064 -19.99 43.29 -15.69
N LYS A 1065 -19.31 42.24 -15.22
CA LYS A 1065 -19.09 40.99 -15.97
C LYS A 1065 -19.39 39.74 -15.10
N PRO A 1066 -20.63 39.55 -14.65
CA PRO A 1066 -20.96 38.48 -13.69
C PRO A 1066 -20.82 37.07 -14.29
N GLN A 1067 -20.88 36.92 -15.62
CA GLN A 1067 -20.70 35.64 -16.32
C GLN A 1067 -19.25 35.33 -16.71
N GLY A 1068 -18.27 36.19 -16.45
CA GLY A 1068 -16.87 35.93 -16.84
C GLY A 1068 -16.19 34.85 -15.99
N ASP A 1069 -15.46 33.90 -16.60
CA ASP A 1069 -14.84 32.78 -15.86
C ASP A 1069 -13.35 32.94 -15.57
N LEU A 1070 -12.65 33.78 -16.33
CA LEU A 1070 -11.25 34.13 -16.11
C LEU A 1070 -11.14 35.65 -16.04
N PHE A 1071 -10.69 36.16 -14.90
CA PHE A 1071 -10.49 37.58 -14.67
C PHE A 1071 -9.01 37.91 -14.56
N GLU A 1072 -8.63 39.05 -15.10
CA GLU A 1072 -7.34 39.68 -14.91
C GLU A 1072 -7.46 40.85 -13.92
N PRO A 1073 -6.37 41.23 -13.21
CA PRO A 1073 -6.36 42.40 -12.33
C PRO A 1073 -6.89 43.68 -13.00
N THR A 1074 -6.64 43.82 -14.29
CA THR A 1074 -7.07 44.93 -15.16
C THR A 1074 -8.56 44.98 -15.41
N ASP A 1075 -9.31 43.89 -15.18
CA ASP A 1075 -10.78 43.89 -15.26
C ASP A 1075 -11.42 44.71 -14.12
N PHE A 1076 -10.68 44.95 -13.03
CA PHE A 1076 -11.18 45.61 -11.82
C PHE A 1076 -10.54 46.98 -11.59
N TYR A 1077 -9.24 47.10 -11.89
CA TYR A 1077 -8.41 48.25 -11.54
C TYR A 1077 -7.54 48.68 -12.73
N PRO A 1078 -7.11 49.96 -12.80
CA PRO A 1078 -6.14 50.40 -13.82
C PRO A 1078 -4.82 49.61 -13.76
N PRO A 1079 -4.14 49.36 -14.90
CA PRO A 1079 -2.94 48.51 -14.97
C PRO A 1079 -1.82 48.88 -14.00
N GLU A 1080 -1.67 50.17 -13.71
CA GLU A 1080 -0.64 50.74 -12.84
C GLU A 1080 -0.77 50.32 -11.37
N VAL A 1081 -2.01 50.09 -10.89
CA VAL A 1081 -2.31 49.79 -9.48
C VAL A 1081 -2.90 48.40 -9.27
N ALA A 1082 -3.26 47.70 -10.35
CA ALA A 1082 -4.03 46.46 -10.30
C ALA A 1082 -3.32 45.34 -9.52
N ALA A 1083 -2.04 45.08 -9.77
CA ALA A 1083 -1.30 44.03 -9.05
C ALA A 1083 -1.19 44.31 -7.54
N THR A 1084 -1.00 45.59 -7.16
CA THR A 1084 -0.92 46.02 -5.76
C THR A 1084 -2.28 45.85 -5.06
N LYS A 1085 -3.37 46.26 -5.70
CA LYS A 1085 -4.74 46.12 -5.16
C LYS A 1085 -5.14 44.65 -4.97
N ILE A 1086 -4.74 43.76 -5.89
CA ILE A 1086 -4.98 42.32 -5.72
C ILE A 1086 -4.19 41.74 -4.54
N LYS A 1087 -2.95 42.21 -4.31
CA LYS A 1087 -2.14 41.82 -3.12
C LYS A 1087 -2.78 42.33 -1.82
N GLU A 1088 -3.36 43.54 -1.81
CA GLU A 1088 -4.11 44.08 -0.66
C GLU A 1088 -5.32 43.20 -0.31
N ILE A 1089 -6.13 42.83 -1.30
CA ILE A 1089 -7.28 41.92 -1.11
C ILE A 1089 -6.80 40.57 -0.55
N GLN A 1090 -5.72 40.01 -1.12
CA GLN A 1090 -5.17 38.74 -0.65
C GLN A 1090 -4.67 38.83 0.80
N SER A 1091 -4.06 39.94 1.20
CA SER A 1091 -3.61 40.19 2.57
C SER A 1091 -4.80 40.28 3.54
N TRP A 1092 -5.86 41.00 3.16
CA TRP A 1092 -7.07 41.09 3.97
C TRP A 1092 -7.79 39.74 4.12
N LEU A 1093 -7.91 38.96 3.04
CA LEU A 1093 -8.49 37.62 3.13
C LEU A 1093 -7.66 36.67 4.03
N LYS A 1094 -6.34 36.88 4.11
CA LYS A 1094 -5.48 36.19 5.08
C LYS A 1094 -5.73 36.67 6.51
N SER A 1095 -5.97 37.97 6.73
CA SER A 1095 -6.22 38.54 8.06
C SER A 1095 -7.58 38.18 8.65
N ILE A 1096 -8.58 37.88 7.82
CA ILE A 1096 -9.88 37.33 8.26
C ILE A 1096 -9.73 35.91 8.82
N GLU A 1097 -8.55 35.29 8.66
CA GLU A 1097 -8.31 33.90 9.00
C GLU A 1097 -9.28 32.94 8.30
N ALA A 1098 -9.65 33.20 7.04
CA ALA A 1098 -10.55 32.33 6.26
C ALA A 1098 -10.06 30.87 6.12
N LYS A 1099 -8.80 30.59 6.51
CA LYS A 1099 -8.26 29.24 6.67
C LYS A 1099 -8.84 28.48 7.88
N ASN A 1100 -9.27 29.19 8.91
CA ASN A 1100 -9.85 28.68 10.15
C ASN A 1100 -11.36 28.40 10.03
N PHE A 1101 -11.99 28.81 8.91
CA PHE A 1101 -13.38 28.45 8.61
C PHE A 1101 -13.56 26.93 8.53
N GLU A 1102 -14.41 26.41 9.40
CA GLU A 1102 -14.73 24.98 9.47
C GLU A 1102 -15.62 24.59 8.29
N ARG A 1103 -15.13 23.62 7.50
CA ARG A 1103 -15.81 23.15 6.29
C ARG A 1103 -16.37 21.77 6.55
N VAL A 1104 -17.67 21.60 6.31
CA VAL A 1104 -18.38 20.33 6.52
C VAL A 1104 -19.12 19.88 5.27
N PRO A 1105 -19.46 18.58 5.16
CA PRO A 1105 -20.34 18.09 4.10
C PRO A 1105 -21.65 18.88 4.04
N LEU A 1106 -22.19 19.05 2.82
CA LEU A 1106 -23.46 19.74 2.58
C LEU A 1106 -24.61 19.20 3.45
N GLU A 1107 -24.66 17.87 3.58
CA GLU A 1107 -25.70 17.12 4.30
C GLU A 1107 -25.47 17.02 5.81
N ALA A 1108 -24.31 17.48 6.31
CA ALA A 1108 -24.04 17.46 7.75
C ALA A 1108 -24.80 18.58 8.46
N GLU A 1109 -25.51 18.25 9.53
CA GLU A 1109 -26.17 19.19 10.44
C GLU A 1109 -25.30 19.32 11.68
N GLN A 1110 -24.65 20.46 11.92
CA GLN A 1110 -23.75 20.62 13.09
C GLN A 1110 -23.91 22.01 13.69
N LEU A 1111 -23.80 22.09 15.02
CA LEU A 1111 -23.81 23.32 15.79
C LEU A 1111 -22.44 24.00 15.77
N ASP A 1112 -22.44 25.33 15.82
CA ASP A 1112 -21.23 26.13 15.90
C ASP A 1112 -20.60 26.06 17.31
N SER A 1113 -19.34 26.50 17.41
CA SER A 1113 -18.58 26.42 18.66
C SER A 1113 -19.21 27.22 19.80
N ASP A 1114 -19.89 28.33 19.49
CA ASP A 1114 -20.53 29.19 20.47
C ASP A 1114 -21.71 28.47 21.15
N VAL A 1115 -22.58 27.84 20.36
CA VAL A 1115 -23.74 27.08 20.86
C VAL A 1115 -23.29 25.81 21.57
N VAL A 1116 -22.28 25.11 21.03
CA VAL A 1116 -21.66 23.97 21.71
C VAL A 1116 -21.17 24.35 23.11
N GLY A 1117 -20.44 25.46 23.25
CA GLY A 1117 -19.96 25.94 24.53
C GLY A 1117 -21.09 26.29 25.51
N ALA A 1118 -22.20 26.84 25.02
CA ALA A 1118 -23.38 27.11 25.84
C ALA A 1118 -24.07 25.82 26.32
N ILE A 1119 -24.13 24.78 25.47
CA ILE A 1119 -24.65 23.45 25.84
C ILE A 1119 -23.76 22.81 26.91
N GLU A 1120 -22.42 22.89 26.78
CA GLU A 1120 -21.48 22.41 27.80
C GLU A 1120 -21.69 23.10 29.15
N GLU A 1121 -21.77 24.43 29.17
CA GLU A 1121 -22.01 25.19 30.40
C GLU A 1121 -23.35 24.84 31.07
N ALA A 1122 -24.41 24.70 30.27
CA ALA A 1122 -25.73 24.29 30.77
C ALA A 1122 -25.70 22.87 31.34
N ALA A 1123 -25.02 21.94 30.68
CA ALA A 1123 -24.82 20.58 31.16
C ALA A 1123 -24.04 20.55 32.47
N ASP A 1124 -22.91 21.26 32.55
CA ASP A 1124 -22.06 21.31 33.76
C ASP A 1124 -22.79 21.93 34.95
N LYS A 1125 -23.62 22.95 34.70
CA LYS A 1125 -24.46 23.56 35.72
C LYS A 1125 -25.51 22.57 36.24
N TRP A 1126 -26.09 21.76 35.36
CA TRP A 1126 -27.04 20.71 35.76
C TRP A 1126 -26.36 19.61 36.56
N PHE A 1127 -25.25 19.05 36.08
CA PHE A 1127 -24.54 17.96 36.73
C PHE A 1127 -24.02 18.33 38.13
N ARG A 1128 -23.58 19.58 38.33
CA ARG A 1128 -23.16 20.08 39.66
C ARG A 1128 -24.30 20.17 40.68
N ASN A 1129 -25.53 20.37 40.22
CA ASN A 1129 -26.70 20.60 41.08
C ASN A 1129 -27.64 19.39 41.17
N LYS A 1130 -27.35 18.31 40.43
CA LYS A 1130 -28.22 17.13 40.36
C LYS A 1130 -28.22 16.36 41.69
N PRO A 1131 -29.38 15.94 42.22
CA PRO A 1131 -29.47 15.07 43.39
C PRO A 1131 -28.83 13.69 43.14
N SER A 1132 -28.32 13.05 44.19
CA SER A 1132 -27.85 11.67 44.10
C SER A 1132 -28.98 10.72 43.71
N PRO A 1133 -28.72 9.73 42.84
CA PRO A 1133 -29.72 8.73 42.49
C PRO A 1133 -30.08 7.85 43.70
N ILE A 1134 -31.34 7.43 43.76
CA ILE A 1134 -31.90 6.56 44.79
C ILE A 1134 -32.44 5.29 44.10
N PRO A 1135 -32.15 4.09 44.63
CA PRO A 1135 -32.72 2.86 44.10
C PRO A 1135 -34.22 2.76 44.41
N GLN A 1136 -35.04 2.48 43.41
CA GLN A 1136 -36.48 2.32 43.55
C GLN A 1136 -36.94 0.96 43.02
N LYS A 1137 -37.74 0.24 43.82
CA LYS A 1137 -38.29 -1.06 43.43
C LYS A 1137 -39.35 -0.91 42.35
N ILE A 1138 -39.25 -1.75 41.32
CA ILE A 1138 -40.22 -1.93 40.24
C ILE A 1138 -40.66 -3.40 40.18
N ARG A 1139 -41.91 -3.64 39.75
CA ARG A 1139 -42.49 -4.98 39.61
C ARG A 1139 -43.33 -5.05 38.34
N GLY A 1140 -43.52 -6.26 37.82
CA GLY A 1140 -44.38 -6.50 36.67
C GLY A 1140 -43.84 -5.90 35.37
N VAL A 1141 -42.51 -5.80 35.24
CA VAL A 1141 -41.87 -5.18 34.08
C VAL A 1141 -41.81 -6.19 32.92
N PRO A 1142 -42.40 -5.88 31.75
CA PRO A 1142 -42.37 -6.80 30.61
C PRO A 1142 -40.99 -6.82 29.94
N ARG A 1143 -40.71 -7.89 29.19
CA ARG A 1143 -39.46 -8.10 28.44
C ARG A 1143 -39.04 -6.90 27.59
N ASN A 1144 -39.98 -6.33 26.84
CA ASN A 1144 -39.73 -5.21 25.93
C ASN A 1144 -39.38 -3.90 26.64
N ALA A 1145 -39.72 -3.76 27.93
CA ALA A 1145 -39.42 -2.59 28.76
C ALA A 1145 -38.04 -2.63 29.42
N VAL A 1146 -37.19 -3.59 29.05
CA VAL A 1146 -35.80 -3.69 29.51
C VAL A 1146 -34.87 -3.89 28.31
N LEU A 1147 -33.69 -3.28 28.36
CA LEU A 1147 -32.64 -3.41 27.36
C LEU A 1147 -31.35 -3.87 28.01
N LYS A 1148 -30.86 -5.07 27.65
CA LYS A 1148 -29.49 -5.44 28.00
C LYS A 1148 -28.50 -4.65 27.14
N PRO A 1149 -27.36 -4.24 27.69
CA PRO A 1149 -26.30 -3.58 26.91
C PRO A 1149 -25.87 -4.37 25.67
N ALA A 1150 -25.71 -5.69 25.80
CA ALA A 1150 -25.38 -6.60 24.70
C ALA A 1150 -26.43 -6.65 23.58
N ASP A 1151 -27.70 -6.37 23.87
CA ASP A 1151 -28.79 -6.36 22.89
C ASP A 1151 -28.94 -5.01 22.18
N ALA A 1152 -28.15 -3.99 22.54
CA ALA A 1152 -28.31 -2.63 22.01
C ALA A 1152 -28.16 -2.58 20.49
N GLU A 1153 -27.21 -3.32 19.91
CA GLU A 1153 -27.01 -3.35 18.45
C GLU A 1153 -28.23 -3.92 17.72
N HIS A 1154 -28.86 -4.95 18.29
CA HIS A 1154 -30.02 -5.65 17.72
C HIS A 1154 -31.35 -4.92 17.90
N ARG A 1155 -31.43 -3.91 18.78
CA ARG A 1155 -32.67 -3.20 19.10
C ARG A 1155 -32.67 -1.72 18.75
N LEU A 1156 -31.51 -1.05 18.70
CA LEU A 1156 -31.43 0.41 18.62
C LEU A 1156 -31.18 0.96 17.21
N GLY A 1157 -30.94 0.09 16.21
CA GLY A 1157 -30.48 0.48 14.87
C GLY A 1157 -31.39 1.43 14.07
N ASN A 1158 -32.69 1.49 14.38
CA ASN A 1158 -33.69 2.23 13.58
C ASN A 1158 -34.16 3.56 14.22
N GLN A 1159 -33.42 4.11 15.18
CA GLN A 1159 -33.77 5.36 15.85
C GLN A 1159 -33.48 6.61 14.99
N ARG A 1160 -34.22 7.69 15.28
CA ARG A 1160 -34.05 9.01 14.66
C ARG A 1160 -33.52 9.98 15.70
N PHE A 1161 -32.55 10.78 15.31
CA PHE A 1161 -31.90 11.78 16.16
C PHE A 1161 -32.00 13.16 15.52
N ALA A 1162 -32.05 14.20 16.35
CA ALA A 1162 -32.02 15.61 15.99
C ALA A 1162 -30.99 16.37 16.85
N LEU A 1163 -30.63 17.58 16.41
CA LEU A 1163 -29.75 18.46 17.17
C LEU A 1163 -30.40 18.85 18.52
N GLY A 1164 -29.61 18.83 19.59
CA GLY A 1164 -30.07 19.13 20.94
C GLY A 1164 -30.68 17.94 21.68
N ASP A 1165 -30.89 16.78 21.02
CA ASP A 1165 -31.39 15.58 21.68
C ASP A 1165 -30.43 15.09 22.77
N ARG A 1166 -31.01 14.61 23.88
CA ARG A 1166 -30.27 13.97 24.97
C ARG A 1166 -30.21 12.47 24.72
N VAL A 1167 -29.01 11.93 24.79
CA VAL A 1167 -28.73 10.52 24.50
C VAL A 1167 -27.92 9.89 25.64
N ILE A 1168 -28.01 8.56 25.77
CA ILE A 1168 -27.22 7.75 26.70
C ILE A 1168 -26.48 6.65 25.95
N TYR A 1169 -25.24 6.38 26.33
CA TYR A 1169 -24.49 5.25 25.79
C TYR A 1169 -24.95 3.94 26.43
N ALA A 1170 -25.53 3.05 25.62
CA ALA A 1170 -26.20 1.83 26.09
C ALA A 1170 -25.31 0.58 26.03
N GLN A 1171 -24.25 0.57 25.24
CA GLN A 1171 -23.33 -0.58 25.17
C GLN A 1171 -22.35 -0.60 26.36
N ASP A 1172 -21.99 -1.81 26.79
CA ASP A 1172 -20.97 -2.10 27.79
C ASP A 1172 -19.56 -2.28 27.18
N SER A 1173 -19.45 -2.08 25.87
CA SER A 1173 -18.19 -2.17 25.13
C SER A 1173 -17.89 -0.95 24.28
N GLY A 1174 -16.61 -0.83 23.93
CA GLY A 1174 -16.08 0.16 23.02
C GLY A 1174 -15.64 1.46 23.67
N LYS A 1175 -15.84 2.55 22.94
CA LYS A 1175 -15.04 3.74 23.17
C LYS A 1175 -15.66 4.76 24.13
N VAL A 1176 -16.84 4.52 24.67
CA VAL A 1176 -17.51 5.44 25.60
C VAL A 1176 -17.92 4.60 26.80
N PRO A 1177 -17.73 5.09 28.04
CA PRO A 1177 -18.20 4.36 29.21
C PRO A 1177 -19.72 4.17 29.17
N ILE A 1178 -20.19 2.99 29.56
CA ILE A 1178 -21.62 2.67 29.65
C ILE A 1178 -22.37 3.69 30.53
N ALA A 1179 -23.61 3.98 30.15
CA ALA A 1179 -24.50 4.92 30.81
C ALA A 1179 -24.03 6.39 30.82
N THR A 1180 -22.97 6.72 30.04
CA THR A 1180 -22.56 8.12 29.83
C THR A 1180 -23.66 8.86 29.09
N LYS A 1181 -24.15 9.96 29.67
CA LYS A 1181 -25.16 10.82 29.05
C LYS A 1181 -24.51 11.94 28.25
N GLY A 1182 -25.04 12.25 27.09
CA GLY A 1182 -24.55 13.32 26.22
C GLY A 1182 -25.64 14.03 25.43
N THR A 1183 -25.28 15.13 24.78
CA THR A 1183 -26.18 15.92 23.92
C THR A 1183 -25.69 15.87 22.48
N VAL A 1184 -26.60 15.61 21.54
CA VAL A 1184 -26.30 15.61 20.10
C VAL A 1184 -26.06 17.04 19.63
N VAL A 1185 -24.85 17.32 19.15
CA VAL A 1185 -24.45 18.64 18.60
C VAL A 1185 -24.14 18.58 17.12
N GLY A 1186 -24.18 17.38 16.53
CA GLY A 1186 -23.99 17.20 15.10
C GLY A 1186 -24.50 15.85 14.60
N LEU A 1187 -24.96 15.82 13.37
CA LEU A 1187 -25.33 14.65 12.60
C LEU A 1187 -24.63 14.73 11.24
N THR A 1188 -23.85 13.72 10.93
CA THR A 1188 -23.16 13.61 9.64
C THR A 1188 -23.63 12.36 8.93
N ARG A 1189 -24.40 12.55 7.84
CA ARG A 1189 -24.82 11.45 6.98
C ARG A 1189 -23.65 11.05 6.08
N THR A 1190 -23.19 9.82 6.23
CA THR A 1190 -22.30 9.17 5.27
C THR A 1190 -23.14 8.36 4.28
N SER A 1191 -22.53 7.84 3.22
CA SER A 1191 -23.24 6.99 2.25
C SER A 1191 -23.79 5.71 2.86
N ARG A 1192 -23.29 5.27 4.04
CA ARG A 1192 -23.64 4.00 4.68
C ARG A 1192 -24.40 4.20 6.00
N THR A 1193 -24.11 5.27 6.76
CA THR A 1193 -24.58 5.46 8.15
C THR A 1193 -24.64 6.93 8.59
N VAL A 1194 -25.33 7.24 9.70
CA VAL A 1194 -25.53 8.61 10.24
C VAL A 1194 -24.73 8.88 11.52
N LEU A 1195 -23.49 9.35 11.42
CA LEU A 1195 -22.62 9.60 12.59
C LEU A 1195 -23.15 10.74 13.46
N LEU A 1196 -23.20 10.55 14.78
CA LEU A 1196 -23.63 11.57 15.75
C LEU A 1196 -22.43 12.18 16.47
N ASP A 1197 -22.27 13.51 16.41
CA ASP A 1197 -21.37 14.25 17.29
C ASP A 1197 -22.09 14.47 18.62
N VAL A 1198 -21.59 13.89 19.70
CA VAL A 1198 -22.19 13.96 21.05
C VAL A 1198 -21.23 14.57 22.03
N ILE A 1199 -21.70 15.50 22.85
CA ILE A 1199 -20.93 16.12 23.93
C ILE A 1199 -21.35 15.55 25.27
N SER A 1200 -20.38 15.14 26.08
CA SER A 1200 -20.57 14.62 27.43
C SER A 1200 -19.44 15.06 28.36
N THR A 1201 -19.41 14.50 29.57
CA THR A 1201 -18.28 14.63 30.50
C THR A 1201 -16.98 14.09 29.88
N PHE A 1202 -15.82 14.58 30.33
CA PHE A 1202 -14.52 14.14 29.83
C PHE A 1202 -14.33 12.61 29.90
N PHE A 1203 -13.78 12.02 28.84
CA PHE A 1203 -13.28 10.65 28.84
C PHE A 1203 -12.10 10.49 27.86
N MET A 1204 -11.26 9.48 28.09
CA MET A 1204 -9.93 9.35 27.47
C MET A 1204 -9.92 9.34 25.93
N SER A 1205 -10.90 8.72 25.30
CA SER A 1205 -11.02 8.65 23.83
C SER A 1205 -11.98 9.71 23.27
N GLY A 1206 -12.30 10.72 24.08
CA GLY A 1206 -13.03 11.91 23.67
C GLY A 1206 -12.12 12.87 22.91
N THR A 1207 -12.72 13.59 21.98
CA THR A 1207 -12.08 14.63 21.16
C THR A 1207 -12.65 15.99 21.53
N THR A 1208 -12.04 17.06 21.04
CA THR A 1208 -12.59 18.41 21.16
C THR A 1208 -13.46 18.80 19.96
N LEU A 1209 -13.83 17.84 19.09
CA LEU A 1209 -14.54 18.09 17.82
C LEU A 1209 -13.89 19.21 17.00
N SER A 1210 -12.58 19.11 16.78
CA SER A 1210 -11.76 20.15 16.10
C SER A 1210 -11.73 21.50 16.83
N GLY A 1211 -11.83 21.50 18.15
CA GLY A 1211 -11.78 22.69 19.01
C GLY A 1211 -13.13 23.33 19.31
N ARG A 1212 -14.25 22.71 18.88
CA ARG A 1212 -15.61 23.18 19.19
C ARG A 1212 -16.00 22.98 20.65
N ALA A 1213 -15.53 21.89 21.27
CA ALA A 1213 -15.78 21.56 22.68
C ALA A 1213 -14.62 22.01 23.57
N ARG A 1214 -14.92 22.52 24.77
CA ARG A 1214 -13.92 23.00 25.75
C ARG A 1214 -13.13 21.86 26.39
N HIS A 1215 -13.77 20.69 26.53
CA HIS A 1215 -13.17 19.50 27.10
C HIS A 1215 -13.19 18.34 26.09
N SER A 1216 -12.26 17.39 26.23
CA SER A 1216 -12.25 16.12 25.49
C SER A 1216 -13.34 15.16 26.02
N GLY A 1217 -14.58 15.63 26.06
CA GLY A 1217 -15.77 14.85 26.41
C GLY A 1217 -16.69 14.60 25.22
N ALA A 1218 -16.26 14.99 24.01
CA ALA A 1218 -17.07 14.94 22.82
C ALA A 1218 -16.63 13.83 21.86
N LYS A 1219 -17.56 13.08 21.30
CA LYS A 1219 -17.24 11.96 20.41
C LYS A 1219 -18.28 11.76 19.32
N ARG A 1220 -17.78 11.29 18.18
CA ARG A 1220 -18.57 10.68 17.11
C ARG A 1220 -18.96 9.26 17.50
N SER A 1221 -20.25 8.97 17.58
CA SER A 1221 -20.74 7.62 17.85
C SER A 1221 -21.95 7.30 17.00
N LEU A 1222 -22.11 6.02 16.70
CA LEU A 1222 -23.17 5.46 15.88
C LEU A 1222 -23.64 4.14 16.51
N HIS A 1223 -24.95 3.88 16.51
CA HIS A 1223 -25.62 2.62 16.90
C HIS A 1223 -25.61 2.19 18.37
N ARG A 1224 -24.94 2.95 19.25
CA ARG A 1224 -24.77 2.60 20.67
C ARG A 1224 -25.43 3.58 21.62
N LEU A 1225 -26.06 4.59 21.04
CA LEU A 1225 -26.72 5.67 21.74
C LEU A 1225 -28.22 5.43 21.70
N TYR A 1226 -28.84 5.64 22.85
CA TYR A 1226 -30.27 5.55 23.08
C TYR A 1226 -30.79 6.93 23.49
#